data_AF-A0A7K7RV53-F1
#
_entry.id   AF-A0A7K7RV53-F1
#
_cell.length_a   1.000
_cell.length_b   1.000
_cell.length_c   1.000
_cell.angle_alpha   90.00
_cell.angle_beta   90.00
_cell.angle_gamma   90.00
#
_symmetry.space_group_name_H-M   'P 1'
#
loop_
_entity.id
_entity.type
_entity.pdbx_description
1 polymer ?
#
loop_
_entity_poly.entity_id
_entity_poly.type
_entity_poly.pdbx_seq_one_letter_code
_entity_poly.pdbx_strand_id
1 'polypeptide(L)'
;FFFFFLLGVWCFSELFFVKEPQDVTVSRKDPVVLDCQARGEAPITITWLKNGGKVSENERIYTLSNGSLYISEVEGKKGELSDEGFYQCLALNKHGAILSQKSHLTLATISAFEVQPLSTEVQEGGVARFACKITANPPATVTWEVNRTTLPLVMDRITALPTGVLQIYGVEQKDAGNYRCVATTAANRRKSTEAVLSVIPASDLKSFHKPSIIAGPQNITASLHQTVILECVATGNPKPIISWSRLDHKSIDVFHTRVLGNGNLLISDVRVQHSGVYVCRATIPGTRNFTVAMATLTVLAPPSFVEWPESLTRPRAGTARFACQAEGNPAPKISWLKNGRRIHSNGRIKMYNSKLVINQIIPEDDAIYQCMAENSQGSILSRARLTVVMSEDRPSAPYNVHAETMSSSAILLAWERPLYNSDKVIAYSVHYMKAEGLNNEEYQVVIGNDTTHYIIDDLEPASNYTFYIVAYMPLGASQMSDHVTQHTLEDVPLRAPEISLTSRSPTDILISWLPIPAKYRRGQVVLYRVSFRLSTESKVQVLELPGTADEHLLEGLRPDSLYLVRITAATRVGWGEASLWTSHRTPKATSVRAPKSPELRLEPMNCTTIAVQWQQDAEDPAAVQGYRLYYKEEGQQENGPILLDASDLEYTVSGLDPRRKYHVRLLAYNSMEEGYQADQTVSTPGCVSVRDRMVPPPPPPHHLYAKANTSSSIFLHWGKPAFTSAQLINYTVRCNPVGLQNASLVLYLQTSETHMLVQGLEPKTMYEFAVRLHVDQLSSPWSPVVYHTTLPEAPSGPPVGVKVTLIEDNTALVSWKPPDGPETVVTRYTILYASRKAWIAGEWQVLHREGAMTMALLENLVAGNIYLVKIAASNEVGEGPFSNAVEFAVLPKETSESNQRPKRLDSGDSTAYSDYYHLDQKSMTGIVVGVCIALTCILICILILIYRSKARKASAPKAVQQSTDQLSHTSISLPSPNEVEKNIEGIAENEESLLPMIVGNSFIDAKGGSDLIINSYGPVTKTNGKKRWLFFQDAKKAKTEEPQRRFVCLYQPGPAVLLGRAGSPGCPQPSFPEPFGAAADTEHSANSEGSHETGDSGRFSHESNDEIHLSPVPGGTPPGSSPLASRD
;
A
#
# COMPACT_ATOMS: atom_id res chain seq x y z
N PHE A 1 -32.63 23.62 11.99
CA PHE A 1 -31.81 23.72 13.23
C PHE A 1 -32.00 22.53 14.21
N PHE A 2 -32.50 21.36 13.79
CA PHE A 2 -32.79 20.23 14.70
C PHE A 2 -32.23 18.85 14.26
N PHE A 3 -31.55 18.77 13.12
CA PHE A 3 -31.13 17.50 12.50
C PHE A 3 -29.67 17.07 12.77
N PHE A 4 -28.91 17.85 13.54
CA PHE A 4 -27.47 17.63 13.78
C PHE A 4 -27.12 16.95 15.13
N PHE A 5 -28.12 16.60 15.95
CA PHE A 5 -27.92 16.08 17.31
C PHE A 5 -27.94 14.55 17.46
N LEU A 6 -28.12 13.80 16.37
CA LEU A 6 -28.25 12.33 16.38
C LEU A 6 -27.04 11.58 15.80
N LEU A 7 -26.04 12.28 15.25
CA LEU A 7 -24.71 11.71 15.02
C LEU A 7 -23.86 12.04 16.25
N GLY A 8 -23.22 11.01 16.82
CA GLY A 8 -22.58 11.09 18.13
C GLY A 8 -21.59 12.23 18.24
N VAL A 9 -21.69 13.01 19.31
CA VAL A 9 -20.69 14.03 19.66
C VAL A 9 -19.35 13.33 19.79
N TRP A 10 -18.41 13.67 18.92
CA TRP A 10 -17.00 13.32 19.09
C TRP A 10 -16.51 14.05 20.35
N CYS A 11 -16.59 13.36 21.48
CA CYS A 11 -16.11 13.87 22.76
C CYS A 11 -14.58 13.79 22.77
N PHE A 12 -13.94 14.74 22.09
CA PHE A 12 -12.49 14.88 22.06
C PHE A 12 -11.97 15.00 23.49
N SER A 13 -11.37 13.91 23.99
CA SER A 13 -10.75 13.83 25.31
C SER A 13 -9.54 14.77 25.41
N GLU A 14 -8.74 14.79 24.34
CA GLU A 14 -7.57 15.63 24.19
C GLU A 14 -7.92 17.12 24.03
N LEU A 15 -7.13 17.96 24.68
CA LEU A 15 -7.20 19.42 24.52
C LEU A 15 -6.82 19.85 23.10
N PHE A 16 -7.43 20.91 22.61
CA PHE A 16 -6.98 21.67 21.44
C PHE A 16 -7.40 23.15 21.53
N PHE A 17 -6.61 24.04 20.94
CA PHE A 17 -7.00 25.44 20.80
C PHE A 17 -7.93 25.63 19.59
N VAL A 18 -8.98 26.42 19.79
CA VAL A 18 -9.88 26.95 18.75
C VAL A 18 -9.43 28.37 18.34
N LYS A 19 -8.85 29.10 19.29
CA LYS A 19 -8.11 30.34 19.08
C LYS A 19 -6.84 30.33 19.91
N GLU A 20 -5.76 30.79 19.31
CA GLU A 20 -4.47 31.04 19.96
C GLU A 20 -4.10 32.52 19.83
N PRO A 21 -3.32 33.08 20.78
CA PRO A 21 -3.00 34.49 20.76
C PRO A 21 -2.00 34.82 19.65
N GLN A 22 -2.19 35.97 19.03
CA GLN A 22 -1.36 36.50 17.94
C GLN A 22 -0.55 37.70 18.43
N ASP A 23 0.50 38.11 17.71
CA ASP A 23 1.25 39.33 18.03
C ASP A 23 0.34 40.57 17.95
N VAL A 24 0.45 41.48 18.93
CA VAL A 24 -0.35 42.72 18.99
C VAL A 24 0.53 43.92 19.27
N THR A 25 0.33 44.99 18.49
CA THR A 25 0.87 46.33 18.79
C THR A 25 -0.28 47.26 19.15
N VAL A 26 -0.21 47.91 20.31
CA VAL A 26 -1.31 48.71 20.90
C VAL A 26 -0.81 50.06 21.41
N SER A 27 -1.62 51.13 21.37
CA SER A 27 -1.21 52.42 21.94
C SER A 27 -1.21 52.37 23.46
N ARG A 28 -0.36 53.18 24.09
CA ARG A 28 -0.33 53.28 25.56
C ARG A 28 -1.67 53.81 26.07
N LYS A 29 -2.23 53.14 27.09
CA LYS A 29 -3.59 53.30 27.66
C LYS A 29 -4.77 52.75 26.84
N ASP A 30 -4.57 52.30 25.60
CA ASP A 30 -5.65 51.58 24.90
C ASP A 30 -5.81 50.17 25.53
N PRO A 31 -7.03 49.60 25.54
CA PRO A 31 -7.27 48.23 25.99
C PRO A 31 -6.82 47.20 24.94
N VAL A 32 -6.51 45.97 25.38
CA VAL A 32 -6.21 44.83 24.49
C VAL A 32 -6.84 43.53 24.99
N VAL A 33 -7.27 42.69 24.04
CA VAL A 33 -7.65 41.30 24.26
C VAL A 33 -6.60 40.40 23.60
N LEU A 34 -5.99 39.49 24.35
CA LEU A 34 -5.20 38.40 23.79
C LEU A 34 -6.08 37.14 23.76
N ASP A 35 -6.46 36.71 22.56
CA ASP A 35 -7.44 35.64 22.39
C ASP A 35 -6.84 34.26 22.74
N CYS A 36 -7.50 33.51 23.62
CA CYS A 36 -7.17 32.10 23.86
C CYS A 36 -8.44 31.33 24.20
N GLN A 37 -8.76 30.31 23.41
CA GLN A 37 -9.96 29.49 23.60
C GLN A 37 -9.61 28.03 23.34
N ALA A 38 -9.84 27.16 24.32
CA ALA A 38 -9.54 25.73 24.23
C ALA A 38 -10.81 24.87 24.32
N ARG A 39 -10.77 23.70 23.69
CA ARG A 39 -11.77 22.62 23.77
C ARG A 39 -11.08 21.30 24.11
N GLY A 40 -11.86 20.31 24.55
CA GLY A 40 -11.40 19.04 25.09
C GLY A 40 -12.39 18.55 26.15
N GLU A 41 -12.07 17.48 26.89
CA GLU A 41 -12.90 17.06 28.02
C GLU A 41 -12.81 18.08 29.18
N ALA A 42 -13.95 18.38 29.79
CA ALA A 42 -14.08 19.31 30.92
C ALA A 42 -13.76 18.64 32.28
N PRO A 43 -13.37 19.41 33.32
CA PRO A 43 -13.12 20.85 33.31
C PRO A 43 -11.81 21.22 32.61
N ILE A 44 -11.85 22.31 31.84
CA ILE A 44 -10.66 22.93 31.23
C ILE A 44 -10.29 24.16 32.05
N THR A 45 -9.03 24.24 32.48
CA THR A 45 -8.47 25.43 33.12
C THR A 45 -7.51 26.11 32.15
N ILE A 46 -7.62 27.42 31.98
CA ILE A 46 -6.66 28.24 31.22
C ILE A 46 -5.83 29.05 32.22
N THR A 47 -4.53 29.19 31.97
CA THR A 47 -3.62 30.00 32.78
C THR A 47 -2.69 30.77 31.86
N TRP A 48 -2.65 32.08 32.01
CA TRP A 48 -1.77 32.95 31.23
C TRP A 48 -0.37 33.00 31.81
N LEU A 49 0.62 32.89 30.93
CA LEU A 49 2.04 33.02 31.21
C LEU A 49 2.58 34.22 30.43
N LYS A 50 3.46 35.00 31.06
CA LYS A 50 4.17 36.14 30.49
C LYS A 50 5.67 35.97 30.74
N ASN A 51 6.46 35.97 29.67
CA ASN A 51 7.90 35.69 29.71
C ASN A 51 8.24 34.37 30.46
N GLY A 52 7.30 33.42 30.51
CA GLY A 52 7.39 32.16 31.26
C GLY A 52 6.88 32.19 32.71
N GLY A 53 6.71 33.35 33.33
CA GLY A 53 6.08 33.49 34.66
C GLY A 53 4.56 33.53 34.59
N LYS A 54 3.83 33.11 35.64
CA LYS A 54 2.36 33.19 35.66
C LYS A 54 1.87 34.64 35.79
N VAL A 55 0.93 35.04 34.95
CA VAL A 55 0.23 36.34 35.05
C VAL A 55 -0.63 36.35 36.32
N SER A 56 -0.54 37.45 37.08
CA SER A 56 -1.36 37.67 38.29
C SER A 56 -2.52 38.59 37.97
N GLU A 57 -3.74 38.10 38.18
CA GLU A 57 -4.97 38.84 37.85
C GLU A 57 -5.31 39.91 38.89
N ASN A 58 -5.92 41.00 38.43
CA ASN A 58 -6.29 42.20 39.18
C ASN A 58 -7.33 43.02 38.39
N GLU A 59 -7.75 44.18 38.90
CA GLU A 59 -8.77 45.05 38.26
C GLU A 59 -8.41 45.53 36.83
N ARG A 60 -7.11 45.52 36.47
CA ARG A 60 -6.61 45.96 35.16
C ARG A 60 -6.29 44.80 34.20
N ILE A 61 -5.94 43.63 34.73
CA ILE A 61 -5.58 42.43 33.97
C ILE A 61 -6.37 41.24 34.51
N TYR A 62 -7.27 40.66 33.72
CA TYR A 62 -8.05 39.49 34.13
C TYR A 62 -8.41 38.57 32.96
N THR A 63 -8.67 37.30 33.26
CA THR A 63 -9.06 36.29 32.26
C THR A 63 -10.58 36.34 32.04
N LEU A 64 -11.00 36.46 30.78
CA LEU A 64 -12.41 36.44 30.39
C LEU A 64 -13.00 35.02 30.47
N SER A 65 -14.33 34.92 30.55
CA SER A 65 -15.05 33.64 30.66
C SER A 65 -14.89 32.69 29.47
N ASN A 66 -14.30 33.14 28.36
CA ASN A 66 -13.93 32.32 27.20
C ASN A 66 -12.47 31.84 27.22
N GLY A 67 -11.63 32.33 28.15
CA GLY A 67 -10.20 32.04 28.27
C GLY A 67 -9.25 33.16 27.80
N SER A 68 -9.75 34.16 27.06
CA SER A 68 -8.94 35.25 26.53
C SER A 68 -8.49 36.21 27.64
N LEU A 69 -7.24 36.70 27.61
CA LEU A 69 -6.77 37.70 28.56
C LEU A 69 -7.27 39.08 28.16
N TYR A 70 -7.80 39.85 29.10
CA TYR A 70 -8.11 41.27 28.91
C TYR A 70 -7.18 42.14 29.73
N ILE A 71 -6.69 43.22 29.11
CA ILE A 71 -5.92 44.28 29.76
C ILE A 71 -6.63 45.60 29.46
N SER A 72 -7.12 46.30 30.48
CA SER A 72 -8.00 47.47 30.30
C SER A 72 -7.26 48.78 29.97
N GLU A 73 -6.06 48.98 30.50
CA GLU A 73 -5.13 50.06 30.12
C GLU A 73 -3.72 49.48 30.00
N VAL A 74 -3.06 49.57 28.84
CA VAL A 74 -1.69 49.05 28.64
C VAL A 74 -0.61 50.07 28.99
N GLU A 75 0.33 49.69 29.85
CA GLU A 75 1.40 50.54 30.41
C GLU A 75 2.83 50.10 30.02
N GLY A 76 3.57 51.01 29.38
CA GLY A 76 5.00 50.85 29.07
C GLY A 76 5.90 51.38 30.19
N LYS A 77 5.82 50.77 31.38
CA LYS A 77 6.80 51.01 32.46
C LYS A 77 8.10 50.24 32.18
N LYS A 78 9.19 50.52 32.90
CA LYS A 78 10.43 49.70 32.81
C LYS A 78 10.40 48.60 33.88
N GLY A 79 10.99 47.45 33.55
CA GLY A 79 11.04 46.28 34.43
C GLY A 79 9.74 45.46 34.40
N GLU A 80 9.51 44.66 35.44
CA GLU A 80 8.39 43.71 35.54
C GLU A 80 7.00 44.37 35.50
N LEU A 81 6.93 45.68 35.76
CA LEU A 81 5.73 46.51 35.68
C LEU A 81 5.38 46.97 34.24
N SER A 82 6.20 46.66 33.23
CA SER A 82 5.79 46.82 31.83
C SER A 82 4.72 45.80 31.48
N ASP A 83 3.73 46.17 30.68
CA ASP A 83 2.82 45.18 30.07
C ASP A 83 3.44 44.47 28.85
N GLU A 84 4.46 45.06 28.23
CA GLU A 84 5.11 44.49 27.05
C GLU A 84 5.82 43.16 27.36
N GLY A 85 5.88 42.27 26.37
CA GLY A 85 6.54 40.96 26.48
C GLY A 85 5.79 39.83 25.77
N PHE A 86 6.26 38.60 25.98
CA PHE A 86 5.73 37.41 25.33
C PHE A 86 4.69 36.71 26.20
N TYR A 87 3.45 36.65 25.72
CA TYR A 87 2.33 35.97 26.36
C TYR A 87 2.07 34.61 25.70
N GLN A 88 1.73 33.62 26.52
CA GLN A 88 1.25 32.30 26.11
C GLN A 88 0.13 31.87 27.05
N CYS A 89 -0.86 31.13 26.56
CA CYS A 89 -1.85 30.48 27.41
C CYS A 89 -1.56 28.98 27.55
N LEU A 90 -1.64 28.48 28.78
CA LEU A 90 -1.55 27.08 29.13
C LEU A 90 -2.96 26.56 29.40
N ALA A 91 -3.47 25.65 28.56
CA ALA A 91 -4.71 24.95 28.79
C ALA A 91 -4.44 23.59 29.47
N LEU A 92 -5.25 23.21 30.46
CA LEU A 92 -5.10 22.01 31.29
C LEU A 92 -6.46 21.32 31.45
N ASN A 93 -6.49 19.99 31.30
CA ASN A 93 -7.60 19.12 31.73
C ASN A 93 -7.03 17.82 32.33
N LYS A 94 -7.89 16.83 32.61
CA LYS A 94 -7.47 15.56 33.23
C LYS A 94 -6.51 14.70 32.39
N HIS A 95 -6.41 14.95 31.07
CA HIS A 95 -5.64 14.13 30.11
C HIS A 95 -4.26 14.71 29.77
N GLY A 96 -3.93 15.90 30.26
CA GLY A 96 -2.68 16.60 29.99
C GLY A 96 -2.85 18.11 29.92
N ALA A 97 -1.80 18.80 29.44
CA ALA A 97 -1.83 20.24 29.22
C ALA A 97 -1.16 20.59 27.89
N ILE A 98 -1.65 21.66 27.24
CA ILE A 98 -1.06 22.21 26.02
C ILE A 98 -0.74 23.70 26.21
N LEU A 99 0.43 24.11 25.73
CA LEU A 99 0.87 25.50 25.68
C LEU A 99 0.60 26.06 24.28
N SER A 100 0.13 27.30 24.19
CA SER A 100 -0.09 28.01 22.91
C SER A 100 1.20 28.50 22.27
N GLN A 101 1.13 28.92 21.00
CA GLN A 101 2.13 29.79 20.39
C GLN A 101 2.36 31.06 21.22
N LYS A 102 3.54 31.67 21.07
CA LYS A 102 3.86 32.98 21.66
C LYS A 102 3.15 34.09 20.90
N SER A 103 2.60 35.01 21.67
CA SER A 103 2.13 36.32 21.24
C SER A 103 3.03 37.39 21.85
N HIS A 104 3.59 38.26 21.03
CA HIS A 104 4.36 39.41 21.48
C HIS A 104 3.43 40.63 21.60
N LEU A 105 3.22 41.10 22.83
CA LEU A 105 2.55 42.37 23.10
C LEU A 105 3.60 43.49 23.13
N THR A 106 3.45 44.46 22.24
CA THR A 106 4.34 45.64 22.14
C THR A 106 3.56 46.94 22.10
N LEU A 107 4.18 48.04 22.49
CA LEU A 107 3.57 49.36 22.39
C LEU A 107 3.84 50.03 21.04
N ALA A 108 2.81 50.73 20.57
CA ALA A 108 2.89 51.60 19.42
C ALA A 108 3.77 52.82 19.74
N THR A 109 4.85 52.99 18.98
CA THR A 109 5.89 54.00 19.23
C THR A 109 6.31 54.71 17.95
N ILE A 110 6.70 55.98 18.08
CA ILE A 110 7.27 56.80 16.99
C ILE A 110 8.43 57.64 17.52
N SER A 111 9.65 57.32 17.08
CA SER A 111 10.89 57.98 17.51
C SER A 111 10.97 59.44 17.07
N ALA A 112 12.01 60.16 17.49
CA ALA A 112 12.45 61.35 16.75
C ALA A 112 13.06 60.95 15.40
N PHE A 113 13.12 61.86 14.44
CA PHE A 113 13.82 61.60 13.17
C PHE A 113 15.32 61.41 13.43
N GLU A 114 15.83 60.23 13.07
CA GLU A 114 17.24 59.84 13.12
C GLU A 114 18.06 60.58 12.04
N VAL A 115 17.44 60.81 10.89
CA VAL A 115 17.99 61.62 9.79
C VAL A 115 16.97 62.71 9.48
N GLN A 116 17.42 63.96 9.54
CA GLN A 116 16.67 65.15 9.11
C GLN A 116 17.01 65.47 7.65
N PRO A 117 16.10 66.08 6.87
CA PRO A 117 16.43 66.58 5.54
C PRO A 117 17.47 67.70 5.62
N LEU A 118 18.40 67.71 4.65
CA LEU A 118 19.45 68.71 4.53
C LEU A 118 19.17 69.64 3.34
N SER A 119 19.30 70.95 3.53
CA SER A 119 19.22 71.92 2.45
C SER A 119 20.25 71.60 1.36
N THR A 120 19.86 71.71 0.09
CA THR A 120 20.70 71.35 -1.05
C THR A 120 20.59 72.38 -2.16
N GLU A 121 21.69 72.57 -2.88
CA GLU A 121 21.80 73.44 -4.03
C GLU A 121 22.12 72.58 -5.26
N VAL A 122 21.34 72.75 -6.34
CA VAL A 122 21.38 71.89 -7.52
C VAL A 122 21.27 72.73 -8.78
N GLN A 123 22.05 72.39 -9.82
CA GLN A 123 21.92 73.02 -11.14
C GLN A 123 20.63 72.58 -11.85
N GLU A 124 20.04 73.49 -12.59
CA GLU A 124 18.87 73.24 -13.45
C GLU A 124 19.14 72.06 -14.42
N GLY A 125 18.16 71.15 -14.55
CA GLY A 125 18.31 69.87 -15.23
C GLY A 125 18.99 68.76 -14.41
N GLY A 126 19.55 69.08 -13.23
CA GLY A 126 20.18 68.13 -12.31
C GLY A 126 19.20 67.24 -11.54
N VAL A 127 19.66 66.61 -10.45
CA VAL A 127 18.84 65.75 -9.57
C VAL A 127 19.02 66.15 -8.11
N ALA A 128 17.95 66.56 -7.44
CA ALA A 128 17.94 66.79 -5.99
C ALA A 128 17.49 65.53 -5.24
N ARG A 129 18.09 65.28 -4.07
CA ARG A 129 17.74 64.15 -3.19
C ARG A 129 17.70 64.60 -1.73
N PHE A 130 16.51 64.72 -1.17
CA PHE A 130 16.31 64.86 0.27
C PHE A 130 16.09 63.47 0.90
N ALA A 131 16.56 63.28 2.13
CA ALA A 131 16.34 62.06 2.88
C ALA A 131 15.99 62.39 4.33
N CYS A 132 15.06 61.62 4.90
CA CYS A 132 14.82 61.59 6.33
C CYS A 132 14.58 60.15 6.78
N LYS A 133 14.83 59.85 8.06
CA LYS A 133 14.68 58.51 8.63
C LYS A 133 14.06 58.61 10.01
N ILE A 134 13.14 57.70 10.33
CA ILE A 134 12.46 57.62 11.61
C ILE A 134 12.19 56.14 11.92
N THR A 135 12.26 55.75 13.19
CA THR A 135 11.86 54.42 13.65
C THR A 135 10.48 54.48 14.29
N ALA A 136 9.64 53.51 13.95
CA ALA A 136 8.29 53.39 14.49
C ALA A 136 7.86 51.93 14.51
N ASN A 137 7.07 51.57 15.51
CA ASN A 137 6.36 50.30 15.61
C ASN A 137 4.86 50.61 15.75
N PRO A 138 3.95 50.14 14.87
CA PRO A 138 4.26 49.59 13.54
C PRO A 138 4.94 50.64 12.64
N PRO A 139 5.52 50.25 11.48
CA PRO A 139 6.21 51.17 10.57
C PRO A 139 5.37 52.39 10.17
N ALA A 140 5.98 53.58 10.18
CA ALA A 140 5.32 54.83 9.83
C ALA A 140 5.34 55.08 8.32
N THR A 141 4.20 55.50 7.77
CA THR A 141 4.12 56.03 6.40
C THR A 141 4.79 57.41 6.36
N VAL A 142 5.80 57.58 5.52
CA VAL A 142 6.48 58.88 5.32
C VAL A 142 5.98 59.55 4.04
N THR A 143 5.55 60.80 4.17
CA THR A 143 5.17 61.70 3.07
C THR A 143 5.99 63.00 3.13
N TRP A 144 5.87 63.87 2.13
CA TRP A 144 6.59 65.13 2.06
C TRP A 144 5.65 66.33 1.90
N GLU A 145 5.99 67.44 2.54
CA GLU A 145 5.35 68.75 2.37
C GLU A 145 6.36 69.72 1.75
N VAL A 146 5.99 70.39 0.65
CA VAL A 146 6.73 71.53 0.07
C VAL A 146 5.94 72.81 0.33
N ASN A 147 6.59 73.85 0.86
CA ASN A 147 5.95 75.12 1.24
C ASN A 147 4.66 74.92 2.06
N ARG A 148 4.64 73.88 2.91
CA ARG A 148 3.52 73.39 3.75
C ARG A 148 2.40 72.61 3.03
N THR A 149 2.43 72.48 1.71
CA THR A 149 1.49 71.66 0.91
C THR A 149 2.02 70.23 0.75
N THR A 150 1.19 69.21 0.98
CA THR A 150 1.59 67.81 0.79
C THR A 150 1.81 67.48 -0.68
N LEU A 151 2.97 66.91 -1.01
CA LEU A 151 3.29 66.40 -2.34
C LEU A 151 2.57 65.08 -2.62
N PRO A 152 2.07 64.85 -3.85
CA PRO A 152 1.73 63.51 -4.33
C PRO A 152 2.93 62.56 -4.23
N LEU A 153 2.68 61.29 -3.89
CA LEU A 153 3.73 60.29 -3.72
C LEU A 153 4.55 60.03 -5.00
N VAL A 154 3.91 60.15 -6.18
CA VAL A 154 4.56 60.02 -7.49
C VAL A 154 4.01 61.08 -8.44
N MET A 155 4.93 61.79 -9.10
CA MET A 155 4.73 62.54 -10.34
C MET A 155 5.89 62.19 -11.27
N ASP A 156 5.75 62.32 -12.60
CA ASP A 156 6.74 61.84 -13.58
C ASP A 156 8.18 62.33 -13.35
N ARG A 157 8.33 63.47 -12.69
CA ARG A 157 9.62 64.11 -12.37
C ARG A 157 10.00 64.09 -10.88
N ILE A 158 9.06 63.79 -9.98
CA ILE A 158 9.23 63.84 -8.51
C ILE A 158 8.73 62.55 -7.87
N THR A 159 9.61 61.84 -7.16
CA THR A 159 9.28 60.56 -6.53
C THR A 159 9.56 60.60 -5.03
N ALA A 160 8.54 60.37 -4.21
CA ALA A 160 8.69 60.13 -2.77
C ALA A 160 8.71 58.62 -2.51
N LEU A 161 9.78 58.12 -1.88
CA LEU A 161 9.94 56.71 -1.55
C LEU A 161 9.46 56.45 -0.11
N PRO A 162 8.84 55.28 0.17
CA PRO A 162 8.51 54.86 1.53
C PRO A 162 9.72 54.75 2.48
N THR A 163 10.94 54.69 1.95
CA THR A 163 12.20 54.78 2.72
C THR A 163 12.44 56.14 3.36
N GLY A 164 11.57 57.13 3.13
CA GLY A 164 11.72 58.50 3.63
C GLY A 164 12.61 59.38 2.76
N VAL A 165 12.74 59.06 1.46
CA VAL A 165 13.61 59.77 0.52
C VAL A 165 12.77 60.44 -0.58
N LEU A 166 13.04 61.71 -0.86
CA LEU A 166 12.43 62.46 -1.96
C LEU A 166 13.47 62.71 -3.05
N GLN A 167 13.13 62.35 -4.28
CA GLN A 167 14.00 62.46 -5.44
C GLN A 167 13.32 63.35 -6.50
N ILE A 168 13.98 64.43 -6.91
CA ILE A 168 13.50 65.38 -7.91
C ILE A 168 14.48 65.35 -9.07
N TYR A 169 14.06 64.84 -10.23
CA TYR A 169 14.90 64.75 -11.42
C TYR A 169 14.70 65.98 -12.30
N GLY A 170 15.65 66.30 -13.19
CA GLY A 170 15.51 67.42 -14.13
C GLY A 170 15.07 68.71 -13.44
N VAL A 171 15.73 69.06 -12.32
CA VAL A 171 15.30 70.15 -11.43
C VAL A 171 15.04 71.44 -12.22
N GLU A 172 13.87 72.04 -12.04
CA GLU A 172 13.47 73.29 -12.69
C GLU A 172 13.52 74.45 -11.68
N GLN A 173 13.70 75.69 -12.13
CA GLN A 173 13.72 76.86 -11.23
C GLN A 173 12.46 77.00 -10.34
N LYS A 174 11.32 76.45 -10.77
CA LYS A 174 10.05 76.41 -10.02
C LYS A 174 10.02 75.42 -8.83
N ASP A 175 11.01 74.55 -8.71
CA ASP A 175 11.11 73.58 -7.61
C ASP A 175 11.73 74.19 -6.33
N ALA A 176 12.27 75.41 -6.41
CA ALA A 176 12.87 76.08 -5.27
C ALA A 176 11.86 76.31 -4.13
N GLY A 177 12.21 75.93 -2.90
CA GLY A 177 11.30 76.05 -1.75
C GLY A 177 11.72 75.24 -0.52
N ASN A 178 10.86 75.27 0.50
CA ASN A 178 11.08 74.59 1.78
C ASN A 178 10.41 73.21 1.77
N TYR A 179 11.22 72.16 1.85
CA TYR A 179 10.81 70.76 1.93
C TYR A 179 10.92 70.24 3.36
N ARG A 180 9.93 69.48 3.82
CA ARG A 180 10.03 68.66 5.05
C ARG A 180 9.31 67.33 4.86
N CYS A 181 9.75 66.31 5.58
CA CYS A 181 9.06 65.03 5.61
C CYS A 181 8.12 64.93 6.83
N VAL A 182 7.13 64.06 6.70
CA VAL A 182 6.04 63.88 7.65
C VAL A 182 5.78 62.39 7.83
N ALA A 183 6.02 61.89 9.03
CA ALA A 183 5.83 60.49 9.38
C ALA A 183 4.51 60.30 10.11
N THR A 184 3.71 59.31 9.69
CA THR A 184 2.39 59.04 10.24
C THR A 184 2.24 57.54 10.51
N THR A 185 1.96 57.16 11.76
CA THR A 185 1.47 55.81 12.14
C THR A 185 -0.05 55.88 12.35
N ALA A 186 -0.69 54.73 12.62
CA ALA A 186 -2.13 54.64 12.85
C ALA A 186 -2.66 55.57 13.97
N ALA A 187 -1.82 55.95 14.94
CA ALA A 187 -2.20 56.78 16.09
C ALA A 187 -1.40 58.09 16.25
N ASN A 188 -0.28 58.29 15.54
CA ASN A 188 0.61 59.44 15.78
C ASN A 188 1.20 60.04 14.48
N ARG A 189 1.49 61.35 14.50
CA ARG A 189 2.11 62.08 13.37
C ARG A 189 3.24 62.98 13.86
N ARG A 190 4.42 62.93 13.21
CA ARG A 190 5.59 63.78 13.48
C ARG A 190 6.09 64.44 12.19
N LYS A 191 6.68 65.64 12.29
CA LYS A 191 7.31 66.37 11.16
C LYS A 191 8.81 66.54 11.38
N SER A 192 9.58 66.58 10.30
CA SER A 192 11.02 66.90 10.33
C SER A 192 11.26 68.41 10.43
N THR A 193 12.54 68.82 10.49
CA THR A 193 12.95 70.19 10.13
C THR A 193 12.60 70.49 8.66
N GLU A 194 12.54 71.79 8.31
CA GLU A 194 12.48 72.24 6.92
C GLU A 194 13.89 72.35 6.33
N ALA A 195 14.04 71.97 5.07
CA ALA A 195 15.26 72.03 4.27
C ALA A 195 14.98 72.79 2.97
N VAL A 196 15.92 73.62 2.53
CA VAL A 196 15.74 74.51 1.36
C VAL A 196 16.30 73.84 0.10
N LEU A 197 15.56 73.86 -1.00
CA LEU A 197 16.09 73.61 -2.35
C LEU A 197 16.46 74.94 -3.02
N SER A 198 17.75 75.13 -3.30
CA SER A 198 18.25 76.21 -4.16
C SER A 198 18.52 75.67 -5.56
N VAL A 199 18.08 76.40 -6.59
CA VAL A 199 18.27 76.02 -8.00
C VAL A 199 19.18 77.04 -8.69
N ILE A 200 20.33 76.57 -9.18
CA ILE A 200 21.28 77.37 -9.96
C ILE A 200 20.86 77.30 -11.45
N PRO A 201 20.62 78.44 -12.13
CA PRO A 201 20.27 78.45 -13.55
C PRO A 201 21.34 77.80 -14.45
N ALA A 202 20.90 77.15 -15.53
CA ALA A 202 21.81 76.51 -16.48
C ALA A 202 22.56 77.53 -17.38
N SER A 203 23.71 78.01 -16.91
CA SER A 203 24.69 78.69 -17.79
C SER A 203 25.36 77.68 -18.76
N ASP A 204 25.82 78.15 -19.92
CA ASP A 204 26.14 77.37 -21.15
C ASP A 204 27.28 76.32 -21.11
N LEU A 205 27.54 75.68 -19.97
CA LEU A 205 28.57 74.66 -19.79
C LEU A 205 28.07 73.26 -20.18
N LYS A 206 28.16 72.96 -21.49
CA LYS A 206 27.98 71.61 -22.08
C LYS A 206 29.11 70.63 -21.69
N SER A 207 29.35 70.44 -20.39
CA SER A 207 30.36 69.50 -19.89
C SER A 207 29.83 68.06 -19.95
N PHE A 208 30.36 67.28 -20.90
CA PHE A 208 30.14 65.83 -20.98
C PHE A 208 30.85 65.17 -19.80
N HIS A 209 30.15 64.36 -19.00
CA HIS A 209 30.74 63.69 -17.84
C HIS A 209 30.22 62.27 -17.66
N LYS A 210 31.13 61.37 -17.25
CA LYS A 210 30.88 59.93 -17.05
C LYS A 210 29.75 59.69 -16.03
N PRO A 211 29.00 58.58 -16.12
CA PRO A 211 27.89 58.33 -15.20
C PRO A 211 28.43 58.09 -13.79
N SER A 212 27.84 58.76 -12.79
CA SER A 212 28.20 58.62 -11.39
C SER A 212 26.95 58.33 -10.56
N ILE A 213 26.97 57.24 -9.80
CA ILE A 213 25.87 56.86 -8.90
C ILE A 213 25.98 57.72 -7.64
N ILE A 214 25.05 58.65 -7.47
CA ILE A 214 24.97 59.59 -6.34
C ILE A 214 24.18 59.02 -5.15
N ALA A 215 23.35 58.01 -5.40
CA ALA A 215 22.80 57.12 -4.37
C ALA A 215 22.65 55.72 -4.97
N GLY A 216 23.34 54.74 -4.41
CA GLY A 216 23.21 53.33 -4.80
C GLY A 216 22.34 52.54 -3.83
N PRO A 217 22.02 51.27 -4.14
CA PRO A 217 21.28 50.41 -3.23
C PRO A 217 22.11 50.13 -1.97
N GLN A 218 21.42 49.89 -0.86
CA GLN A 218 22.01 49.50 0.42
C GLN A 218 21.50 48.13 0.84
N ASN A 219 22.21 47.44 1.73
CA ASN A 219 21.79 46.14 2.22
C ASN A 219 20.47 46.30 3.01
N ILE A 220 19.43 45.57 2.60
CA ILE A 220 18.10 45.59 3.22
C ILE A 220 17.82 44.22 3.83
N THR A 221 17.30 44.22 5.04
CA THR A 221 16.68 43.05 5.66
C THR A 221 15.18 43.34 5.79
N ALA A 222 14.34 42.49 5.22
CA ALA A 222 12.89 42.67 5.13
C ALA A 222 12.15 41.38 5.46
N SER A 223 10.98 41.49 6.08
CA SER A 223 10.09 40.36 6.35
C SER A 223 9.20 40.05 5.14
N LEU A 224 8.59 38.86 5.12
CA LEU A 224 7.62 38.48 4.08
C LEU A 224 6.48 39.50 3.93
N HIS A 225 5.99 39.66 2.70
CA HIS A 225 4.90 40.56 2.28
C HIS A 225 5.16 42.07 2.49
N GLN A 226 6.37 42.46 2.91
CA GLN A 226 6.75 43.88 2.93
C GLN A 226 7.05 44.41 1.52
N THR A 227 6.73 45.68 1.29
CA THR A 227 7.19 46.41 0.10
C THR A 227 8.62 46.92 0.33
N VAL A 228 9.53 46.63 -0.60
CA VAL A 228 10.93 47.09 -0.59
C VAL A 228 11.23 47.92 -1.83
N ILE A 229 12.02 48.98 -1.69
CA ILE A 229 12.60 49.71 -2.84
C ILE A 229 14.12 49.70 -2.70
N LEU A 230 14.80 49.20 -3.74
CA LEU A 230 16.24 49.35 -3.90
C LEU A 230 16.49 50.64 -4.69
N GLU A 231 17.07 51.63 -4.02
CA GLU A 231 17.41 52.92 -4.62
C GLU A 231 18.53 52.78 -5.66
N CYS A 232 18.41 53.48 -6.79
CA CYS A 232 19.56 53.80 -7.61
C CYS A 232 19.34 55.11 -8.36
N VAL A 233 20.21 56.08 -8.10
CA VAL A 233 20.18 57.43 -8.68
C VAL A 233 21.56 57.73 -9.24
N ALA A 234 21.63 58.04 -10.53
CA ALA A 234 22.87 58.38 -11.23
C ALA A 234 22.76 59.71 -11.97
N THR A 235 23.80 60.52 -11.87
CA THR A 235 24.02 61.69 -12.72
C THR A 235 24.96 61.35 -13.88
N GLY A 236 24.95 62.17 -14.92
CA GLY A 236 25.73 61.98 -16.14
C GLY A 236 25.19 62.87 -17.26
N ASN A 237 26.07 63.32 -18.15
CA ASN A 237 25.70 64.09 -19.33
C ASN A 237 26.29 63.45 -20.60
N PRO A 238 25.48 62.89 -21.52
CA PRO A 238 24.02 62.75 -21.47
C PRO A 238 23.50 61.88 -20.31
N LYS A 239 22.20 62.06 -19.99
CA LYS A 239 21.50 61.36 -18.90
C LYS A 239 21.69 59.83 -19.01
N PRO A 240 22.16 59.13 -17.96
CA PRO A 240 22.34 57.69 -17.98
C PRO A 240 20.99 56.95 -17.91
N ILE A 241 20.94 55.78 -18.54
CA ILE A 241 19.89 54.77 -18.33
C ILE A 241 20.33 53.86 -17.20
N ILE A 242 19.40 53.53 -16.29
CA ILE A 242 19.61 52.58 -15.19
C ILE A 242 19.00 51.23 -15.56
N SER A 243 19.75 50.16 -15.33
CA SER A 243 19.28 48.78 -15.41
C SER A 243 19.68 47.99 -14.17
N TRP A 244 18.96 46.89 -13.92
CA TRP A 244 19.16 46.02 -12.76
C TRP A 244 19.43 44.58 -13.20
N SER A 245 20.30 43.89 -12.46
CA SER A 245 20.51 42.44 -12.59
C SER A 245 20.79 41.82 -11.21
N ARG A 246 20.61 40.51 -11.06
CA ARG A 246 21.09 39.77 -9.88
C ARG A 246 22.51 39.24 -10.12
N LEU A 247 23.32 39.18 -9.07
CA LEU A 247 24.67 38.62 -9.12
C LEU A 247 24.66 37.09 -9.22
N ASP A 248 23.61 36.43 -8.72
CA ASP A 248 23.42 34.97 -8.81
C ASP A 248 22.81 34.50 -10.14
N HIS A 249 22.81 35.38 -11.16
CA HIS A 249 22.28 35.17 -12.52
C HIS A 249 20.80 34.73 -12.63
N LYS A 250 20.06 34.64 -11.52
CA LYS A 250 18.61 34.41 -11.56
C LYS A 250 17.90 35.59 -12.19
N SER A 251 16.75 35.33 -12.80
CA SER A 251 15.84 36.38 -13.25
C SER A 251 15.39 37.26 -12.09
N ILE A 252 15.15 38.53 -12.38
CA ILE A 252 14.37 39.42 -11.51
C ILE A 252 12.90 39.09 -11.79
N ASP A 253 12.10 38.85 -10.73
CA ASP A 253 10.69 38.46 -10.83
C ASP A 253 9.86 39.59 -11.46
N VAL A 254 9.23 39.31 -12.60
CA VAL A 254 8.47 40.29 -13.39
C VAL A 254 7.06 40.54 -12.81
N PHE A 255 6.55 39.65 -11.95
CA PHE A 255 5.21 39.77 -11.36
C PHE A 255 5.19 40.70 -10.14
N HIS A 256 6.17 40.56 -9.24
CA HIS A 256 6.22 41.29 -7.97
C HIS A 256 7.30 42.39 -7.94
N THR A 257 8.03 42.62 -9.03
CA THR A 257 9.00 43.72 -9.11
C THR A 257 8.81 44.60 -10.34
N ARG A 258 9.18 45.88 -10.20
CA ARG A 258 9.05 46.89 -11.25
C ARG A 258 10.19 47.89 -11.15
N VAL A 259 10.90 48.13 -12.25
CA VAL A 259 11.75 49.32 -12.37
C VAL A 259 10.85 50.53 -12.55
N LEU A 260 10.96 51.49 -11.64
CA LEU A 260 10.23 52.75 -11.69
C LEU A 260 10.87 53.68 -12.73
N GLY A 261 10.11 54.64 -13.29
CA GLY A 261 10.60 55.55 -14.35
C GLY A 261 11.80 56.43 -13.95
N ASN A 262 12.11 56.49 -12.66
CA ASN A 262 13.24 57.19 -12.08
C ASN A 262 14.52 56.34 -11.93
N GLY A 263 14.43 55.01 -12.16
CA GLY A 263 15.53 54.05 -12.08
C GLY A 263 15.54 53.13 -10.85
N ASN A 264 14.74 53.39 -9.81
CA ASN A 264 14.68 52.52 -8.62
C ASN A 264 13.97 51.19 -8.92
N LEU A 265 14.35 50.11 -8.22
CA LEU A 265 13.67 48.82 -8.30
C LEU A 265 12.71 48.65 -7.12
N LEU A 266 11.40 48.67 -7.41
CA LEU A 266 10.33 48.33 -6.48
C LEU A 266 10.14 46.81 -6.43
N ILE A 267 9.96 46.25 -5.24
CA ILE A 267 9.48 44.90 -4.95
C ILE A 267 8.22 45.07 -4.10
N SER A 268 7.03 44.77 -4.63
CA SER A 268 5.76 45.04 -3.95
C SER A 268 5.41 44.02 -2.86
N ASP A 269 5.75 42.76 -3.09
CA ASP A 269 5.48 41.64 -2.19
C ASP A 269 6.78 40.84 -2.01
N VAL A 270 7.46 41.04 -0.88
CA VAL A 270 8.71 40.33 -0.59
C VAL A 270 8.45 38.87 -0.23
N ARG A 271 9.07 37.97 -0.99
CA ARG A 271 9.04 36.50 -0.82
C ARG A 271 10.47 35.97 -0.72
N VAL A 272 10.64 34.78 -0.15
CA VAL A 272 11.98 34.16 0.06
C VAL A 272 12.84 34.15 -1.20
N GLN A 273 12.24 33.91 -2.37
CA GLN A 273 12.90 33.94 -3.69
C GLN A 273 13.55 35.28 -4.06
N HIS A 274 13.08 36.39 -3.49
CA HIS A 274 13.65 37.73 -3.70
C HIS A 274 14.94 37.95 -2.90
N SER A 275 15.33 37.04 -2.00
CA SER A 275 16.62 37.15 -1.33
C SER A 275 17.78 36.91 -2.30
N GLY A 276 18.83 37.73 -2.21
CA GLY A 276 20.00 37.68 -3.10
C GLY A 276 20.71 39.02 -3.22
N VAL A 277 21.76 39.07 -4.04
CA VAL A 277 22.54 40.29 -4.32
C VAL A 277 22.05 40.94 -5.62
N TYR A 278 21.57 42.17 -5.51
CA TYR A 278 21.11 43.00 -6.62
C TYR A 278 22.20 43.99 -7.03
N VAL A 279 22.35 44.20 -8.34
CA VAL A 279 23.30 45.12 -8.95
C VAL A 279 22.53 46.16 -9.76
N CYS A 280 22.67 47.43 -9.40
CA CYS A 280 22.30 48.54 -10.27
C CYS A 280 23.46 48.86 -11.22
N ARG A 281 23.14 49.17 -12.47
CA ARG A 281 24.08 49.65 -13.49
C ARG A 281 23.55 50.92 -14.16
N ALA A 282 24.29 52.02 -14.05
CA ALA A 282 24.03 53.26 -14.79
C ALA A 282 24.92 53.31 -16.04
N THR A 283 24.34 53.45 -17.23
CA THR A 283 25.07 53.45 -18.53
C THR A 283 24.67 54.67 -19.37
N ILE A 284 25.62 55.39 -19.95
CA ILE A 284 25.31 56.47 -20.92
C ILE A 284 24.98 55.85 -22.29
N PRO A 285 23.79 56.10 -22.87
CA PRO A 285 23.37 55.53 -24.15
C PRO A 285 24.38 55.76 -25.28
N GLY A 286 24.57 54.75 -26.14
CA GLY A 286 25.51 54.82 -27.26
C GLY A 286 27.00 54.78 -26.88
N THR A 287 27.35 54.66 -25.59
CA THR A 287 28.75 54.63 -25.12
C THR A 287 29.08 53.35 -24.37
N ARG A 288 30.38 53.13 -24.10
CA ARG A 288 30.87 52.10 -23.17
C ARG A 288 30.97 52.61 -21.72
N ASN A 289 30.54 53.83 -21.43
CA ASN A 289 30.67 54.43 -20.09
C ASN A 289 29.54 53.94 -19.18
N PHE A 290 29.89 53.21 -18.12
CA PHE A 290 28.96 52.78 -17.08
C PHE A 290 29.59 52.84 -15.69
N THR A 291 28.74 52.86 -14.66
CA THR A 291 29.08 52.63 -13.25
C THR A 291 28.08 51.65 -12.63
N VAL A 292 28.49 50.95 -11.57
CA VAL A 292 27.68 49.95 -10.87
C VAL A 292 27.71 50.15 -9.37
N ALA A 293 26.63 49.76 -8.69
CA ALA A 293 26.52 49.66 -7.24
C ALA A 293 25.67 48.44 -6.88
N MET A 294 25.95 47.78 -5.75
CA MET A 294 25.35 46.49 -5.41
C MET A 294 24.96 46.40 -3.93
N ALA A 295 23.94 45.60 -3.64
CA ALA A 295 23.46 45.36 -2.28
C ALA A 295 22.81 43.98 -2.13
N THR A 296 22.76 43.48 -0.89
CA THR A 296 22.07 42.24 -0.52
C THR A 296 20.68 42.54 0.02
N LEU A 297 19.66 41.83 -0.50
CA LEU A 297 18.35 41.72 0.10
C LEU A 297 18.28 40.40 0.90
N THR A 298 18.15 40.50 2.21
CA THR A 298 17.93 39.38 3.12
C THR A 298 16.44 39.30 3.46
N VAL A 299 15.79 38.19 3.09
CA VAL A 299 14.35 38.00 3.37
C VAL A 299 14.17 37.14 4.61
N LEU A 300 13.65 37.73 5.68
CA LEU A 300 13.30 37.04 6.91
C LEU A 300 11.93 36.37 6.79
N ALA A 301 11.79 35.19 7.40
CA ALA A 301 10.57 34.39 7.37
C ALA A 301 10.31 33.75 8.74
N PRO A 302 9.05 33.72 9.21
CA PRO A 302 8.68 32.98 10.41
C PRO A 302 8.90 31.47 10.22
N PRO A 303 8.89 30.66 11.30
CA PRO A 303 9.06 29.23 11.17
C PRO A 303 7.90 28.57 10.43
N SER A 304 8.15 27.47 9.72
CA SER A 304 7.16 26.56 9.14
C SER A 304 7.57 25.10 9.35
N PHE A 305 6.62 24.19 9.62
CA PHE A 305 6.94 22.76 9.77
C PHE A 305 7.10 22.08 8.41
N VAL A 306 8.12 21.21 8.31
CA VAL A 306 8.39 20.29 7.20
C VAL A 306 8.10 18.84 7.62
N GLU A 307 8.40 18.51 8.88
CA GLU A 307 8.06 17.24 9.54
C GLU A 307 7.48 17.57 10.91
N TRP A 308 6.44 16.87 11.35
CA TRP A 308 5.77 17.10 12.64
C TRP A 308 5.64 15.79 13.42
N PRO A 309 5.52 15.84 14.76
CA PRO A 309 5.37 14.64 15.57
C PRO A 309 4.00 13.98 15.33
N GLU A 310 3.99 12.66 15.12
CA GLU A 310 2.78 11.84 15.12
C GLU A 310 2.50 11.25 16.51
N SER A 311 1.24 11.05 16.86
CA SER A 311 0.86 10.35 18.11
C SER A 311 1.29 8.89 18.09
N LEU A 312 1.88 8.42 19.19
CA LEU A 312 2.48 7.10 19.33
C LEU A 312 1.80 6.30 20.44
N THR A 313 1.48 5.03 20.18
CA THR A 313 1.14 4.08 21.23
C THR A 313 2.27 3.05 21.36
N ARG A 314 2.76 2.79 22.59
CA ARG A 314 3.94 1.95 22.84
C ARG A 314 3.85 1.21 24.18
N PRO A 315 4.48 0.03 24.33
CA PRO A 315 4.49 -0.71 25.58
C PRO A 315 5.41 -0.07 26.61
N ARG A 316 5.16 -0.35 27.90
CA ARG A 316 6.18 -0.21 28.96
C ARG A 316 7.49 -0.89 28.55
N ALA A 317 8.63 -0.29 28.94
CA ALA A 317 9.99 -0.63 28.54
C ALA A 317 10.32 -0.51 27.04
N GLY A 318 9.34 -0.18 26.18
CA GLY A 318 9.55 0.11 24.76
C GLY A 318 10.35 1.39 24.49
N THR A 319 10.42 1.79 23.21
CA THR A 319 11.05 3.05 22.79
C THR A 319 10.12 3.86 21.89
N ALA A 320 9.92 5.13 22.23
CA ALA A 320 9.19 6.11 21.43
C ALA A 320 10.17 7.05 20.73
N ARG A 321 9.83 7.47 19.51
CA ARG A 321 10.65 8.36 18.67
C ARG A 321 9.74 9.35 17.95
N PHE A 322 9.73 10.58 18.42
CA PHE A 322 9.05 11.69 17.75
C PHE A 322 10.05 12.41 16.85
N ALA A 323 9.61 12.80 15.66
CA ALA A 323 10.38 13.62 14.73
C ALA A 323 9.69 14.98 14.55
N CYS A 324 10.46 16.01 14.24
CA CYS A 324 10.00 17.37 14.03
C CYS A 324 11.09 18.20 13.35
N GLN A 325 10.80 18.71 12.15
CA GLN A 325 11.69 19.58 11.38
C GLN A 325 10.94 20.83 10.98
N ALA A 326 11.58 21.98 11.10
CA ALA A 326 11.03 23.26 10.68
C ALA A 326 12.07 24.08 9.90
N GLU A 327 11.60 24.88 8.97
CA GLU A 327 12.38 25.85 8.19
C GLU A 327 11.95 27.28 8.55
N GLY A 328 12.72 28.28 8.09
CA GLY A 328 12.52 29.69 8.41
C GLY A 328 13.82 30.48 8.26
N ASN A 329 13.76 31.81 8.29
CA ASN A 329 14.95 32.66 8.24
C ASN A 329 14.88 33.79 9.29
N PRO A 330 15.71 33.77 10.36
CA PRO A 330 16.78 32.81 10.65
C PRO A 330 16.29 31.37 10.88
N ALA A 331 17.17 30.38 10.73
CA ALA A 331 16.83 28.97 10.93
C ALA A 331 16.24 28.73 12.33
N PRO A 332 15.08 28.07 12.46
CA PRO A 332 14.36 27.98 13.72
C PRO A 332 15.00 27.00 14.71
N LYS A 333 14.97 27.37 15.99
CA LYS A 333 15.40 26.52 17.09
C LYS A 333 14.25 25.60 17.51
N ILE A 334 14.43 24.30 17.31
CA ILE A 334 13.53 23.26 17.82
C ILE A 334 13.72 23.09 19.33
N SER A 335 12.61 22.88 20.06
CA SER A 335 12.64 22.33 21.42
C SER A 335 11.34 21.62 21.79
N TRP A 336 11.43 20.62 22.67
CA TRP A 336 10.31 19.76 23.04
C TRP A 336 9.71 20.11 24.41
N LEU A 337 8.40 19.93 24.53
CA LEU A 337 7.63 20.07 25.76
C LEU A 337 6.83 18.79 26.04
N LYS A 338 6.58 18.49 27.32
CA LYS A 338 5.71 17.42 27.83
C LYS A 338 4.68 18.07 28.75
N ASN A 339 3.39 17.90 28.44
CA ASN A 339 2.26 18.56 29.12
C ASN A 339 2.52 20.08 29.35
N GLY A 340 2.83 20.80 28.27
CA GLY A 340 3.12 22.24 28.28
C GLY A 340 4.42 22.69 28.97
N ARG A 341 5.25 21.77 29.52
CA ARG A 341 6.53 22.09 30.19
C ARG A 341 7.73 21.63 29.39
N ARG A 342 8.79 22.44 29.32
CA ARG A 342 10.01 22.13 28.54
C ARG A 342 10.71 20.86 29.03
N ILE A 343 11.13 20.00 28.11
CA ILE A 343 11.88 18.76 28.39
C ILE A 343 13.38 19.06 28.39
N HIS A 344 14.13 18.34 29.21
CA HIS A 344 15.60 18.31 29.19
C HIS A 344 16.09 16.88 28.93
N SER A 345 17.20 16.73 28.21
CA SER A 345 17.81 15.42 27.96
C SER A 345 18.33 14.80 29.26
N ASN A 346 18.20 13.49 29.40
CA ASN A 346 18.76 12.69 30.49
C ASN A 346 19.23 11.32 29.93
N GLY A 347 19.63 10.36 30.78
CA GLY A 347 20.11 9.05 30.31
C GLY A 347 19.10 8.27 29.46
N ARG A 348 17.80 8.50 29.70
CA ARG A 348 16.67 7.77 29.11
C ARG A 348 16.00 8.53 27.97
N ILE A 349 15.82 9.84 28.13
CA ILE A 349 15.25 10.78 27.15
C ILE A 349 16.37 11.52 26.43
N LYS A 350 16.55 11.28 25.13
CA LYS A 350 17.60 11.88 24.30
C LYS A 350 16.97 12.77 23.23
N MET A 351 17.29 14.06 23.24
CA MET A 351 16.97 14.98 22.15
C MET A 351 18.16 15.14 21.21
N TYR A 352 17.87 14.99 19.92
CA TYR A 352 18.69 15.38 18.78
C TYR A 352 17.94 16.50 18.05
N ASN A 353 18.61 17.32 17.23
CA ASN A 353 18.06 18.60 16.71
C ASN A 353 16.60 18.52 16.22
N SER A 354 16.24 17.49 15.45
CA SER A 354 14.88 17.25 14.94
C SER A 354 14.16 16.04 15.56
N LYS A 355 14.71 15.37 16.58
CA LYS A 355 14.17 14.08 17.08
C LYS A 355 14.22 13.95 18.61
N LEU A 356 13.09 13.57 19.21
CA LEU A 356 12.96 13.21 20.63
C LEU A 356 12.84 11.69 20.75
N VAL A 357 13.82 11.06 21.41
CA VAL A 357 13.86 9.61 21.65
C VAL A 357 13.66 9.34 23.14
N ILE A 358 12.65 8.55 23.48
CA ILE A 358 12.34 8.12 24.85
C ILE A 358 12.54 6.61 24.89
N ASN A 359 13.66 6.17 25.48
CA ASN A 359 13.95 4.75 25.69
C ASN A 359 13.29 4.28 26.99
N GLN A 360 13.13 2.96 27.18
CA GLN A 360 12.63 2.36 28.43
C GLN A 360 11.38 3.09 28.97
N ILE A 361 10.32 3.14 28.16
CA ILE A 361 9.08 3.88 28.49
C ILE A 361 8.52 3.44 29.84
N ILE A 362 8.13 4.41 30.67
CA ILE A 362 7.47 4.22 31.98
C ILE A 362 6.05 4.82 31.93
N PRO A 363 5.10 4.42 32.80
CA PRO A 363 3.72 4.91 32.78
C PRO A 363 3.62 6.45 32.81
N GLU A 364 4.53 7.10 33.52
CA GLU A 364 4.59 8.56 33.68
C GLU A 364 5.01 9.28 32.37
N ASP A 365 5.35 8.55 31.31
CA ASP A 365 5.52 9.08 29.95
C ASP A 365 4.23 9.19 29.15
N ASP A 366 3.10 8.70 29.65
CA ASP A 366 1.80 8.98 29.04
C ASP A 366 1.47 10.48 29.16
N ALA A 367 1.53 11.19 28.04
CA ALA A 367 1.49 12.65 28.01
C ALA A 367 1.28 13.20 26.60
N ILE A 368 0.88 14.47 26.53
CA ILE A 368 0.93 15.25 25.30
C ILE A 368 2.34 15.85 25.16
N TYR A 369 3.02 15.49 24.09
CA TYR A 369 4.31 16.05 23.68
C TYR A 369 4.09 17.14 22.64
N GLN A 370 4.78 18.27 22.77
CA GLN A 370 4.74 19.36 21.79
C GLN A 370 6.15 19.64 21.27
N CYS A 371 6.28 19.84 19.96
CA CYS A 371 7.46 20.41 19.32
C CYS A 371 7.23 21.90 19.09
N MET A 372 8.12 22.75 19.61
CA MET A 372 8.12 24.20 19.38
C MET A 372 9.30 24.57 18.48
N ALA A 373 9.03 25.27 17.39
CA ALA A 373 10.02 25.84 16.49
C ALA A 373 9.97 27.38 16.60
N GLU A 374 11.10 28.01 16.92
CA GLU A 374 11.16 29.45 17.26
C GLU A 374 12.33 30.15 16.56
N ASN A 375 12.09 31.31 15.94
CA ASN A 375 13.12 32.22 15.43
C ASN A 375 12.76 33.69 15.74
N SER A 376 13.56 34.65 15.26
CA SER A 376 13.34 36.08 15.50
C SER A 376 12.15 36.70 14.75
N GLN A 377 11.33 35.89 14.06
CA GLN A 377 10.13 36.29 13.31
C GLN A 377 8.87 35.56 13.79
N GLY A 378 8.96 34.69 14.80
CA GLY A 378 7.80 34.03 15.40
C GLY A 378 8.10 32.66 16.01
N SER A 379 7.06 32.02 16.54
CA SER A 379 7.10 30.65 17.04
C SER A 379 5.89 29.86 16.60
N ILE A 380 6.06 28.59 16.25
CA ILE A 380 4.97 27.65 15.96
C ILE A 380 5.09 26.40 16.83
N LEU A 381 3.95 25.73 17.07
CA LEU A 381 3.86 24.50 17.83
C LEU A 381 3.12 23.41 17.05
N SER A 382 3.62 22.19 17.13
CA SER A 382 2.91 20.97 16.74
C SER A 382 2.97 19.95 17.88
N ARG A 383 2.14 18.89 17.83
CA ARG A 383 1.77 18.10 19.01
C ARG A 383 1.46 16.65 18.66
N ALA A 384 1.74 15.76 19.61
CA ALA A 384 1.47 14.33 19.55
C ALA A 384 1.21 13.79 20.96
N ARG A 385 0.37 12.77 21.10
CA ARG A 385 0.25 11.99 22.34
C ARG A 385 1.26 10.85 22.36
N LEU A 386 1.87 10.57 23.51
CA LEU A 386 2.39 9.25 23.83
C LEU A 386 1.36 8.53 24.68
N THR A 387 0.88 7.37 24.22
CA THR A 387 0.03 6.47 25.02
C THR A 387 0.86 5.26 25.45
N VAL A 388 0.90 4.97 26.74
CA VAL A 388 1.74 3.91 27.32
C VAL A 388 0.89 2.67 27.65
N VAL A 389 1.05 1.62 26.83
CA VAL A 389 0.32 0.35 27.00
C VAL A 389 0.93 -0.45 28.15
N MET A 390 0.08 -0.76 29.12
CA MET A 390 0.36 -1.62 30.27
C MET A 390 0.02 -3.09 29.94
N SER A 391 0.47 -4.02 30.79
CA SER A 391 0.04 -5.42 30.70
C SER A 391 -1.47 -5.59 30.91
N GLU A 392 -2.05 -4.73 31.74
CA GLU A 392 -3.47 -4.71 32.13
C GLU A 392 -4.42 -4.18 31.03
N ASP A 393 -3.90 -3.50 30.00
CA ASP A 393 -4.72 -3.03 28.87
C ASP A 393 -5.15 -4.16 27.92
N ARG A 394 -4.43 -5.29 27.96
CA ARG A 394 -4.69 -6.44 27.07
C ARG A 394 -5.99 -7.16 27.46
N PRO A 395 -6.66 -7.83 26.51
CA PRO A 395 -7.68 -8.82 26.87
C PRO A 395 -7.06 -9.95 27.69
N SER A 396 -7.83 -10.49 28.63
CA SER A 396 -7.49 -11.79 29.23
C SER A 396 -7.52 -12.88 28.15
N ALA A 397 -7.01 -14.07 28.47
CA ALA A 397 -7.29 -15.22 27.62
C ALA A 397 -8.82 -15.42 27.46
N PRO A 398 -9.29 -15.92 26.30
CA PRO A 398 -10.58 -16.58 26.18
C PRO A 398 -10.66 -17.77 27.16
N TYR A 399 -11.85 -18.05 27.69
CA TYR A 399 -12.06 -19.10 28.68
C TYR A 399 -13.17 -20.07 28.25
N ASN A 400 -13.39 -21.15 29.01
CA ASN A 400 -14.41 -22.17 28.73
C ASN A 400 -14.31 -22.75 27.29
N VAL A 401 -13.07 -23.02 26.84
CA VAL A 401 -12.81 -23.58 25.52
C VAL A 401 -13.27 -25.05 25.49
N HIS A 402 -14.12 -25.38 24.52
CA HIS A 402 -14.65 -26.72 24.31
C HIS A 402 -14.63 -27.11 22.83
N ALA A 403 -14.57 -28.41 22.57
CA ALA A 403 -14.43 -29.01 21.26
C ALA A 403 -15.41 -30.20 21.10
N GLU A 404 -16.16 -30.23 20.00
CA GLU A 404 -17.14 -31.27 19.69
C GLU A 404 -16.88 -31.86 18.31
N THR A 405 -16.81 -33.19 18.20
CA THR A 405 -16.53 -33.85 16.91
C THR A 405 -17.79 -33.88 16.04
N MET A 406 -17.72 -33.26 14.86
CA MET A 406 -18.82 -33.19 13.91
C MET A 406 -18.79 -34.32 12.88
N SER A 407 -17.60 -34.73 12.42
CA SER A 407 -17.45 -35.78 11.40
C SER A 407 -16.07 -36.46 11.45
N SER A 408 -15.76 -37.25 10.42
CA SER A 408 -14.41 -37.77 10.18
C SER A 408 -13.40 -36.69 9.77
N SER A 409 -13.83 -35.50 9.37
CA SER A 409 -12.95 -34.42 8.90
C SER A 409 -13.26 -33.04 9.48
N ALA A 410 -14.15 -32.94 10.47
CA ALA A 410 -14.53 -31.66 11.05
C ALA A 410 -14.79 -31.72 12.58
N ILE A 411 -14.37 -30.66 13.26
CA ILE A 411 -14.55 -30.43 14.70
C ILE A 411 -15.10 -29.00 14.89
N LEU A 412 -16.15 -28.87 15.70
CA LEU A 412 -16.67 -27.59 16.18
C LEU A 412 -15.88 -27.18 17.42
N LEU A 413 -15.39 -25.94 17.45
CA LEU A 413 -14.85 -25.28 18.63
C LEU A 413 -15.78 -24.16 19.09
N ALA A 414 -15.86 -23.96 20.39
CA ALA A 414 -16.48 -22.80 20.99
C ALA A 414 -15.77 -22.38 22.29
N TRP A 415 -15.91 -21.12 22.65
CA TRP A 415 -15.28 -20.49 23.81
C TRP A 415 -16.12 -19.31 24.31
N GLU A 416 -15.75 -18.78 25.47
CA GLU A 416 -16.29 -17.54 26.01
C GLU A 416 -15.33 -16.36 25.78
N ARG A 417 -15.92 -15.16 25.68
CA ARG A 417 -15.14 -13.92 25.51
C ARG A 417 -14.26 -13.64 26.75
N PRO A 418 -13.14 -12.91 26.62
CA PRO A 418 -12.29 -12.51 27.74
C PRO A 418 -13.07 -11.88 28.92
N LEU A 419 -12.63 -12.13 30.16
CA LEU A 419 -13.24 -11.50 31.35
C LEU A 419 -12.87 -10.01 31.48
N TYR A 420 -11.73 -9.60 30.92
CA TYR A 420 -11.21 -8.23 30.98
C TYR A 420 -10.93 -7.71 29.56
N ASN A 421 -11.22 -6.43 29.32
CA ASN A 421 -11.08 -5.73 28.03
C ASN A 421 -11.81 -6.39 26.82
N SER A 422 -12.85 -7.20 27.06
CA SER A 422 -13.62 -7.87 25.99
C SER A 422 -14.27 -6.92 24.99
N ASP A 423 -14.60 -5.70 25.43
CA ASP A 423 -15.16 -4.63 24.62
C ASP A 423 -14.20 -4.13 23.53
N LYS A 424 -12.89 -4.35 23.72
CA LYS A 424 -11.79 -3.91 22.84
C LYS A 424 -11.27 -5.03 21.94
N VAL A 425 -11.82 -6.24 22.04
CA VAL A 425 -11.43 -7.38 21.19
C VAL A 425 -11.98 -7.17 19.78
N ILE A 426 -11.10 -7.26 18.78
CA ILE A 426 -11.40 -7.05 17.35
C ILE A 426 -11.40 -8.36 16.54
N ALA A 427 -10.75 -9.40 17.05
CA ALA A 427 -10.62 -10.70 16.40
C ALA A 427 -10.21 -11.77 17.43
N TYR A 428 -10.43 -13.04 17.10
CA TYR A 428 -9.77 -14.18 17.73
C TYR A 428 -8.89 -14.90 16.70
N SER A 429 -7.83 -15.58 17.16
CA SER A 429 -7.22 -16.67 16.38
C SER A 429 -7.47 -18.01 17.05
N VAL A 430 -7.93 -18.96 16.26
CA VAL A 430 -8.02 -20.37 16.62
C VAL A 430 -6.74 -21.05 16.13
N HIS A 431 -6.03 -21.68 17.06
CA HIS A 431 -4.83 -22.45 16.79
C HIS A 431 -5.16 -23.93 16.89
N TYR A 432 -4.63 -24.74 15.97
CA TYR A 432 -4.80 -26.18 15.98
C TYR A 432 -3.56 -26.91 15.47
N MET A 433 -3.23 -28.03 16.12
CA MET A 433 -2.08 -28.87 15.76
C MET A 433 -2.44 -30.33 15.94
N LYS A 434 -1.89 -31.22 15.10
CA LYS A 434 -2.08 -32.67 15.30
C LYS A 434 -1.31 -33.10 16.56
N ALA A 435 -1.98 -33.78 17.48
CA ALA A 435 -1.41 -34.16 18.77
C ALA A 435 -0.41 -35.33 18.69
N GLU A 436 -0.41 -36.07 17.56
CA GLU A 436 0.41 -37.25 17.33
C GLU A 436 1.10 -37.17 15.95
N GLY A 437 2.42 -36.98 15.96
CA GLY A 437 3.25 -36.95 14.75
C GLY A 437 4.70 -36.54 15.03
N LEU A 438 5.57 -36.62 14.01
CA LEU A 438 6.92 -36.02 14.03
C LEU A 438 6.92 -34.55 13.55
N ASN A 439 5.82 -34.11 12.92
CA ASN A 439 5.59 -32.73 12.52
C ASN A 439 4.50 -32.15 13.42
N ASN A 440 4.90 -31.46 14.50
CA ASN A 440 4.02 -30.56 15.24
C ASN A 440 3.82 -29.25 14.44
N GLU A 441 3.27 -29.37 13.23
CA GLU A 441 2.86 -28.18 12.46
C GLU A 441 1.62 -27.57 13.11
N GLU A 442 1.73 -26.29 13.45
CA GLU A 442 0.67 -25.50 14.04
C GLU A 442 -0.03 -24.68 12.95
N TYR A 443 -1.33 -24.89 12.82
CA TYR A 443 -2.20 -24.19 11.89
C TYR A 443 -3.02 -23.13 12.65
N GLN A 444 -3.30 -22.01 11.98
CA GLN A 444 -3.97 -20.86 12.59
C GLN A 444 -5.04 -20.31 11.65
N VAL A 445 -6.26 -20.12 12.18
CA VAL A 445 -7.34 -19.39 11.53
C VAL A 445 -7.65 -18.13 12.32
N VAL A 446 -7.95 -17.02 11.64
CA VAL A 446 -8.42 -15.78 12.27
C VAL A 446 -9.86 -15.52 11.89
N ILE A 447 -10.62 -15.12 12.89
CA ILE A 447 -12.06 -14.90 12.88
C ILE A 447 -12.38 -13.57 13.54
N GLY A 448 -13.53 -12.99 13.24
CA GLY A 448 -13.95 -11.71 13.81
C GLY A 448 -14.24 -11.81 15.32
N ASN A 449 -14.62 -10.69 15.90
CA ASN A 449 -15.15 -10.64 17.28
C ASN A 449 -16.65 -10.94 17.36
N ASP A 450 -17.31 -11.15 16.22
CA ASP A 450 -18.75 -11.35 16.05
C ASP A 450 -19.22 -12.73 16.53
N THR A 451 -18.39 -13.77 16.40
CA THR A 451 -18.65 -15.11 16.96
C THR A 451 -17.69 -15.46 18.10
N THR A 452 -18.05 -16.49 18.86
CA THR A 452 -17.15 -17.22 19.79
C THR A 452 -17.18 -18.73 19.54
N HIS A 453 -17.42 -19.11 18.29
CA HIS A 453 -17.38 -20.49 17.81
C HIS A 453 -16.86 -20.53 16.37
N TYR A 454 -16.25 -21.64 15.99
CA TYR A 454 -15.72 -21.89 14.65
C TYR A 454 -15.68 -23.40 14.36
N ILE A 455 -15.99 -23.79 13.13
CA ILE A 455 -15.85 -25.18 12.66
C ILE A 455 -14.53 -25.26 11.90
N ILE A 456 -13.64 -26.15 12.31
CA ILE A 456 -12.45 -26.52 11.54
C ILE A 456 -12.81 -27.76 10.71
N ASP A 457 -12.62 -27.67 9.41
CA ASP A 457 -12.80 -28.72 8.42
C ASP A 457 -11.44 -29.21 7.84
N ASP A 458 -11.49 -30.06 6.81
CA ASP A 458 -10.34 -30.73 6.16
C ASP A 458 -9.34 -31.45 7.11
N LEU A 459 -9.80 -31.86 8.30
CA LEU A 459 -9.02 -32.63 9.25
C LEU A 459 -8.82 -34.09 8.81
N GLU A 460 -7.72 -34.71 9.24
CA GLU A 460 -7.49 -36.14 9.03
C GLU A 460 -8.43 -36.97 9.93
N PRO A 461 -9.06 -38.05 9.42
CA PRO A 461 -9.87 -38.97 10.23
C PRO A 461 -9.08 -39.76 11.27
N ALA A 462 -9.81 -40.25 12.28
CA ALA A 462 -9.30 -41.05 13.40
C ALA A 462 -8.01 -40.48 14.01
N SER A 463 -7.95 -39.15 14.17
CA SER A 463 -6.75 -38.41 14.56
C SER A 463 -7.04 -37.45 15.70
N ASN A 464 -6.10 -37.38 16.66
CA ASN A 464 -6.13 -36.43 17.77
C ASN A 464 -5.59 -35.08 17.34
N TYR A 465 -6.32 -34.01 17.64
CA TYR A 465 -5.92 -32.62 17.45
C TYR A 465 -6.03 -31.85 18.76
N THR A 466 -5.09 -30.94 19.00
CA THR A 466 -5.06 -30.04 20.16
C THR A 466 -5.26 -28.60 19.70
N PHE A 467 -6.07 -27.84 20.45
CA PHE A 467 -6.58 -26.53 20.08
C PHE A 467 -6.39 -25.52 21.21
N TYR A 468 -6.19 -24.24 20.87
CA TYR A 468 -6.29 -23.12 21.81
C TYR A 468 -6.70 -21.83 21.07
N ILE A 469 -7.17 -20.82 21.80
CA ILE A 469 -7.65 -19.55 21.23
C ILE A 469 -6.91 -18.36 21.85
N VAL A 470 -6.62 -17.35 21.03
CA VAL A 470 -6.02 -16.06 21.43
C VAL A 470 -6.95 -14.93 21.01
N ALA A 471 -7.20 -13.97 21.91
CA ALA A 471 -7.94 -12.75 21.61
C ALA A 471 -7.01 -11.61 21.18
N TYR A 472 -7.40 -10.84 20.16
CA TYR A 472 -6.66 -9.67 19.69
C TYR A 472 -7.44 -8.39 19.95
N MET A 473 -6.73 -7.37 20.45
CA MET A 473 -7.16 -5.97 20.48
C MET A 473 -6.21 -5.12 19.60
N PRO A 474 -6.53 -3.85 19.27
CA PRO A 474 -5.66 -2.98 18.45
C PRO A 474 -4.25 -2.73 19.03
N LEU A 475 -4.03 -3.03 20.32
CA LEU A 475 -2.78 -2.83 21.06
C LEU A 475 -1.96 -4.10 21.30
N GLY A 476 -2.49 -5.30 20.99
CA GLY A 476 -1.80 -6.57 21.23
C GLY A 476 -2.72 -7.78 21.37
N ALA A 477 -2.12 -8.94 21.68
CA ALA A 477 -2.81 -10.21 21.92
C ALA A 477 -2.95 -10.53 23.42
N SER A 478 -3.93 -11.36 23.76
CA SER A 478 -4.05 -12.02 25.07
C SER A 478 -2.92 -13.04 25.29
N GLN A 479 -2.94 -13.70 26.45
CA GLN A 479 -2.30 -15.02 26.58
C GLN A 479 -3.13 -16.07 25.82
N MET A 480 -2.54 -17.25 25.63
CA MET A 480 -3.24 -18.44 25.12
C MET A 480 -4.34 -18.84 26.11
N SER A 481 -5.46 -19.38 25.62
CA SER A 481 -6.41 -20.12 26.45
C SER A 481 -5.80 -21.40 26.99
N ASP A 482 -6.50 -22.07 27.90
CA ASP A 482 -6.27 -23.49 28.16
C ASP A 482 -6.38 -24.29 26.84
N HIS A 483 -5.62 -25.39 26.74
CA HIS A 483 -5.62 -26.28 25.59
C HIS A 483 -6.73 -27.33 25.73
N VAL A 484 -7.48 -27.58 24.65
CA VAL A 484 -8.42 -28.71 24.53
C VAL A 484 -7.92 -29.70 23.48
N THR A 485 -8.12 -31.00 23.67
CA THR A 485 -7.75 -32.05 22.71
C THR A 485 -8.99 -32.85 22.33
N GLN A 486 -9.21 -33.08 21.03
CA GLN A 486 -10.39 -33.77 20.51
C GLN A 486 -10.04 -34.69 19.33
N HIS A 487 -10.81 -35.77 19.15
CA HIS A 487 -10.57 -36.82 18.14
C HIS A 487 -11.58 -36.73 16.99
N THR A 488 -11.11 -36.79 15.73
CA THR A 488 -12.00 -36.93 14.55
C THR A 488 -12.58 -38.34 14.45
N LEU A 489 -13.76 -38.51 13.85
CA LEU A 489 -14.35 -39.86 13.69
C LEU A 489 -13.53 -40.72 12.71
N GLU A 490 -13.74 -42.05 12.76
CA GLU A 490 -13.32 -42.94 11.67
C GLU A 490 -14.09 -42.62 10.37
N ASP A 491 -13.51 -43.06 9.26
CA ASP A 491 -14.10 -43.06 7.91
C ASP A 491 -13.76 -44.38 7.20
N VAL A 492 -14.25 -44.60 5.98
CA VAL A 492 -13.86 -45.77 5.17
C VAL A 492 -12.43 -45.63 4.61
N PRO A 493 -11.69 -46.74 4.41
CA PRO A 493 -10.37 -46.71 3.80
C PRO A 493 -10.39 -46.11 2.39
N LEU A 494 -9.54 -45.11 2.16
CA LEU A 494 -9.45 -44.40 0.87
C LEU A 494 -8.67 -45.19 -0.20
N ARG A 495 -7.95 -46.25 0.19
CA ARG A 495 -7.20 -47.09 -0.74
C ARG A 495 -7.23 -48.55 -0.31
N ALA A 496 -7.46 -49.44 -1.26
CA ALA A 496 -7.36 -50.88 -1.04
C ALA A 496 -5.91 -51.31 -0.71
N PRO A 497 -5.71 -52.44 0.01
CA PRO A 497 -4.40 -53.09 0.11
C PRO A 497 -3.84 -53.49 -1.27
N GLU A 498 -2.53 -53.51 -1.40
CA GLU A 498 -1.85 -54.06 -2.58
C GLU A 498 -1.64 -55.58 -2.35
N ILE A 499 -2.19 -56.42 -3.23
CA ILE A 499 -2.12 -57.88 -3.15
C ILE A 499 -0.99 -58.46 -3.99
N SER A 500 -0.29 -59.43 -3.42
CA SER A 500 0.64 -60.34 -4.09
C SER A 500 -0.02 -61.71 -4.21
N LEU A 501 0.22 -62.43 -5.32
CA LEU A 501 -0.39 -63.72 -5.62
C LEU A 501 0.71 -64.73 -5.95
N THR A 502 0.81 -65.80 -5.16
CA THR A 502 1.84 -66.84 -5.32
C THR A 502 1.18 -68.21 -5.41
N SER A 503 1.50 -68.99 -6.44
CA SER A 503 1.00 -70.36 -6.56
C SER A 503 1.75 -71.25 -5.57
N ARG A 504 1.04 -71.90 -4.64
CA ARG A 504 1.62 -72.93 -3.77
C ARG A 504 1.47 -74.33 -4.38
N SER A 505 0.49 -74.54 -5.28
CA SER A 505 0.32 -75.77 -6.06
C SER A 505 -0.38 -75.50 -7.41
N PRO A 506 -0.60 -76.52 -8.28
CA PRO A 506 -1.47 -76.42 -9.45
C PRO A 506 -2.95 -76.09 -9.13
N THR A 507 -3.41 -76.28 -7.89
CA THR A 507 -4.78 -76.00 -7.45
C THR A 507 -4.89 -74.85 -6.45
N ASP A 508 -3.78 -74.33 -5.90
CA ASP A 508 -3.86 -73.44 -4.73
C ASP A 508 -3.00 -72.17 -4.89
N ILE A 509 -3.61 -71.01 -4.62
CA ILE A 509 -2.99 -69.67 -4.70
C ILE A 509 -2.98 -69.04 -3.30
N LEU A 510 -1.79 -68.74 -2.78
CA LEU A 510 -1.63 -67.86 -1.63
C LEU A 510 -1.78 -66.41 -2.06
N ILE A 511 -2.64 -65.67 -1.35
CA ILE A 511 -2.80 -64.23 -1.45
C ILE A 511 -2.14 -63.62 -0.21
N SER A 512 -1.26 -62.64 -0.36
CA SER A 512 -0.76 -61.83 0.75
C SER A 512 -0.86 -60.33 0.44
N TRP A 513 -0.99 -59.49 1.46
CA TRP A 513 -1.12 -58.04 1.32
C TRP A 513 -0.46 -57.29 2.47
N LEU A 514 0.11 -56.13 2.17
CA LEU A 514 0.64 -55.23 3.20
C LEU A 514 -0.52 -54.45 3.87
N PRO A 515 -0.47 -54.22 5.20
CA PRO A 515 -1.45 -53.39 5.90
C PRO A 515 -1.56 -51.98 5.31
N ILE A 516 -2.78 -51.44 5.22
CA ILE A 516 -3.02 -50.11 4.64
C ILE A 516 -2.22 -49.04 5.41
N PRO A 517 -1.39 -48.22 4.72
CA PRO A 517 -0.63 -47.13 5.33
C PRO A 517 -1.56 -46.16 6.07
N ALA A 518 -1.16 -45.71 7.27
CA ALA A 518 -2.03 -44.97 8.20
C ALA A 518 -2.86 -43.85 7.54
N LYS A 519 -2.21 -42.99 6.74
CA LYS A 519 -2.85 -41.89 5.98
C LYS A 519 -3.99 -42.29 5.03
N TYR A 520 -4.05 -43.54 4.56
CA TYR A 520 -5.13 -44.04 3.70
C TYR A 520 -6.13 -44.94 4.45
N ARG A 521 -5.80 -45.32 5.68
CA ARG A 521 -6.59 -46.23 6.51
C ARG A 521 -7.85 -45.57 7.07
N ARG A 522 -7.73 -44.30 7.48
CA ARG A 522 -8.80 -43.40 7.97
C ARG A 522 -9.65 -43.97 9.15
N GLY A 523 -9.15 -44.99 9.83
CA GLY A 523 -9.78 -45.68 10.96
C GLY A 523 -9.05 -46.99 11.30
N GLN A 524 -9.59 -47.80 12.21
CA GLN A 524 -9.12 -49.16 12.46
C GLN A 524 -9.72 -50.13 11.43
N VAL A 525 -8.88 -50.85 10.66
CA VAL A 525 -9.38 -51.93 9.78
C VAL A 525 -9.87 -53.09 10.65
N VAL A 526 -11.12 -53.51 10.42
CA VAL A 526 -11.78 -54.59 11.18
C VAL A 526 -12.05 -55.83 10.33
N LEU A 527 -12.17 -55.68 9.01
CA LEU A 527 -12.39 -56.79 8.07
C LEU A 527 -11.66 -56.55 6.74
N TYR A 528 -11.30 -57.65 6.09
CA TYR A 528 -10.96 -57.72 4.66
C TYR A 528 -11.97 -58.59 3.92
N ARG A 529 -12.17 -58.32 2.63
CA ARG A 529 -12.99 -59.11 1.72
C ARG A 529 -12.20 -59.46 0.46
N VAL A 530 -11.84 -60.72 0.33
CA VAL A 530 -11.24 -61.26 -0.89
C VAL A 530 -12.36 -61.61 -1.88
N SER A 531 -12.21 -61.19 -3.12
CA SER A 531 -13.11 -61.54 -4.23
C SER A 531 -12.32 -62.19 -5.34
N PHE A 532 -12.70 -63.39 -5.78
CA PHE A 532 -11.99 -64.12 -6.83
C PHE A 532 -12.94 -64.81 -7.81
N ARG A 533 -12.45 -65.08 -9.03
CA ARG A 533 -13.18 -65.80 -10.08
C ARG A 533 -12.24 -66.32 -11.17
N LEU A 534 -12.72 -67.26 -11.98
CA LEU A 534 -12.09 -67.56 -13.27
C LEU A 534 -12.24 -66.36 -14.21
N SER A 535 -11.26 -66.09 -15.07
CA SER A 535 -11.32 -64.99 -16.03
C SER A 535 -12.43 -65.16 -17.08
N THR A 536 -12.83 -66.40 -17.34
CA THR A 536 -13.91 -66.78 -18.26
C THR A 536 -15.30 -66.84 -17.59
N GLU A 537 -15.37 -66.72 -16.27
CA GLU A 537 -16.63 -66.83 -15.50
C GLU A 537 -17.09 -65.43 -15.02
N SER A 538 -18.41 -65.18 -15.04
CA SER A 538 -18.99 -63.92 -14.56
C SER A 538 -19.24 -63.92 -13.04
N LYS A 539 -19.44 -65.11 -12.45
CA LYS A 539 -19.73 -65.29 -11.03
C LYS A 539 -18.48 -65.02 -10.18
N VAL A 540 -18.58 -64.07 -9.26
CA VAL A 540 -17.54 -63.78 -8.27
C VAL A 540 -17.79 -64.64 -7.03
N GLN A 541 -16.73 -65.30 -6.55
CA GLN A 541 -16.66 -65.91 -5.21
C GLN A 541 -16.12 -64.87 -4.23
N VAL A 542 -16.62 -64.86 -3.00
CA VAL A 542 -16.30 -63.85 -1.99
C VAL A 542 -16.03 -64.54 -0.66
N LEU A 543 -14.96 -64.11 0.01
CA LEU A 543 -14.58 -64.53 1.35
C LEU A 543 -14.33 -63.30 2.21
N GLU A 544 -14.71 -63.35 3.49
CA GLU A 544 -14.44 -62.29 4.47
C GLU A 544 -13.50 -62.80 5.55
N LEU A 545 -12.55 -61.96 5.94
CA LEU A 545 -11.40 -62.26 6.79
C LEU A 545 -11.27 -61.17 7.88
N PRO A 546 -10.69 -61.49 9.06
CA PRO A 546 -10.47 -60.48 10.09
C PRO A 546 -9.48 -59.41 9.63
N GLY A 547 -9.65 -58.17 10.10
CA GLY A 547 -8.77 -57.03 9.77
C GLY A 547 -7.31 -57.17 10.26
N THR A 548 -7.02 -58.21 11.05
CA THR A 548 -5.68 -58.62 11.47
C THR A 548 -4.99 -59.59 10.50
N ALA A 549 -5.69 -60.09 9.47
CA ALA A 549 -5.09 -60.96 8.46
C ALA A 549 -4.27 -60.16 7.45
N ASP A 550 -3.12 -60.71 7.09
CA ASP A 550 -2.15 -60.27 6.09
C ASP A 550 -2.00 -61.27 4.93
N GLU A 551 -2.43 -62.53 5.10
CA GLU A 551 -2.52 -63.52 4.02
C GLU A 551 -3.71 -64.48 4.12
N HIS A 552 -3.99 -65.19 3.02
CA HIS A 552 -4.96 -66.29 2.93
C HIS A 552 -4.73 -67.20 1.71
N LEU A 553 -4.90 -68.51 1.89
CA LEU A 553 -4.77 -69.53 0.84
C LEU A 553 -6.11 -69.83 0.16
N LEU A 554 -6.21 -69.58 -1.15
CA LEU A 554 -7.32 -70.06 -1.98
C LEU A 554 -7.04 -71.47 -2.48
N GLU A 555 -7.78 -72.46 -1.98
CA GLU A 555 -7.63 -73.88 -2.30
C GLU A 555 -8.61 -74.36 -3.39
N GLY A 556 -8.31 -75.51 -4.01
CA GLY A 556 -9.27 -76.26 -4.83
C GLY A 556 -9.60 -75.62 -6.19
N LEU A 557 -8.70 -74.78 -6.70
CA LEU A 557 -8.80 -74.10 -7.99
C LEU A 557 -8.47 -75.06 -9.16
N ARG A 558 -8.86 -74.68 -10.38
CA ARG A 558 -8.55 -75.45 -11.59
C ARG A 558 -7.08 -75.22 -12.01
N PRO A 559 -6.30 -76.25 -12.39
CA PRO A 559 -4.98 -76.07 -13.02
C PRO A 559 -5.04 -75.36 -14.39
N ASP A 560 -3.89 -74.82 -14.82
CA ASP A 560 -3.69 -74.03 -16.05
C ASP A 560 -4.78 -72.99 -16.35
N SER A 561 -5.33 -72.39 -15.30
CA SER A 561 -6.50 -71.53 -15.38
C SER A 561 -6.17 -70.12 -14.88
N LEU A 562 -6.61 -69.12 -15.64
CA LEU A 562 -6.42 -67.73 -15.27
C LEU A 562 -7.54 -67.31 -14.29
N TYR A 563 -7.15 -66.99 -13.07
CA TYR A 563 -8.01 -66.40 -12.06
C TYR A 563 -7.82 -64.88 -12.01
N LEU A 564 -8.89 -64.17 -11.65
CA LEU A 564 -8.89 -62.76 -11.32
C LEU A 564 -9.20 -62.63 -9.82
N VAL A 565 -8.35 -61.93 -9.08
CA VAL A 565 -8.46 -61.73 -7.62
C VAL A 565 -8.42 -60.23 -7.31
N ARG A 566 -9.19 -59.80 -6.30
CA ARG A 566 -9.10 -58.46 -5.71
C ARG A 566 -9.42 -58.50 -4.21
N ILE A 567 -9.01 -57.49 -3.47
CA ILE A 567 -9.31 -57.34 -2.04
C ILE A 567 -10.04 -56.02 -1.76
N THR A 568 -10.86 -55.97 -0.72
CA THR A 568 -11.47 -54.75 -0.16
C THR A 568 -11.23 -54.72 1.34
N ALA A 569 -11.06 -53.55 1.95
CA ALA A 569 -10.93 -53.41 3.40
C ALA A 569 -12.13 -52.65 3.99
N ALA A 570 -12.42 -52.87 5.27
CA ALA A 570 -13.44 -52.12 6.01
C ALA A 570 -12.92 -51.63 7.37
N THR A 571 -13.32 -50.40 7.71
CA THR A 571 -13.30 -49.87 9.09
C THR A 571 -14.64 -50.11 9.77
N ARG A 572 -14.85 -49.58 10.99
CA ARG A 572 -16.14 -49.71 11.69
C ARG A 572 -17.28 -48.96 10.97
N VAL A 573 -16.93 -48.03 10.09
CA VAL A 573 -17.86 -47.25 9.27
C VAL A 573 -18.38 -48.04 8.07
N GLY A 574 -17.52 -48.84 7.43
CA GLY A 574 -17.89 -49.64 6.27
C GLY A 574 -16.72 -49.99 5.34
N TRP A 575 -17.08 -50.54 4.18
CA TRP A 575 -16.15 -50.97 3.13
C TRP A 575 -15.61 -49.76 2.35
N GLY A 576 -14.27 -49.68 2.23
CA GLY A 576 -13.59 -48.74 1.35
C GLY A 576 -13.55 -49.22 -0.11
N GLU A 577 -12.67 -48.63 -0.91
CA GLU A 577 -12.48 -49.06 -2.29
C GLU A 577 -11.93 -50.49 -2.39
N ALA A 578 -12.34 -51.20 -3.46
CA ALA A 578 -11.80 -52.50 -3.81
C ALA A 578 -10.58 -52.35 -4.73
N SER A 579 -9.58 -53.21 -4.58
CA SER A 579 -8.41 -53.23 -5.47
C SER A 579 -8.82 -53.52 -6.91
N LEU A 580 -7.93 -53.16 -7.84
CA LEU A 580 -8.01 -53.67 -9.21
C LEU A 580 -7.97 -55.21 -9.21
N TRP A 581 -8.50 -55.81 -10.27
CA TRP A 581 -8.44 -57.24 -10.49
C TRP A 581 -7.02 -57.65 -10.92
N THR A 582 -6.23 -58.19 -10.00
CA THR A 582 -4.95 -58.82 -10.31
C THR A 582 -5.19 -60.19 -10.94
N SER A 583 -4.56 -60.47 -12.08
CA SER A 583 -4.72 -61.73 -12.82
C SER A 583 -3.58 -62.71 -12.52
N HIS A 584 -3.89 -63.94 -12.13
CA HIS A 584 -2.90 -64.98 -11.82
C HIS A 584 -3.27 -66.30 -12.48
N ARG A 585 -2.29 -67.02 -13.04
CA ARG A 585 -2.51 -68.32 -13.68
C ARG A 585 -2.02 -69.44 -12.78
N THR A 586 -2.89 -70.39 -12.45
CA THR A 586 -2.50 -71.61 -11.76
C THR A 586 -1.55 -72.45 -12.64
N PRO A 587 -0.54 -73.12 -12.08
CA PRO A 587 0.37 -73.99 -12.84
C PRO A 587 -0.37 -75.10 -13.60
N LYS A 588 0.31 -75.65 -14.62
CA LYS A 588 -0.06 -76.95 -15.20
C LYS A 588 0.26 -78.06 -14.19
N ALA A 589 -0.58 -79.10 -14.16
CA ALA A 589 -0.33 -80.29 -13.37
C ALA A 589 0.67 -81.21 -14.11
N THR A 590 1.95 -81.08 -13.78
CA THR A 590 3.06 -81.88 -14.34
C THR A 590 3.34 -83.12 -13.47
N SER A 591 3.85 -84.21 -14.05
CA SER A 591 4.16 -85.46 -13.32
C SER A 591 5.58 -85.54 -12.72
N VAL A 592 6.25 -84.40 -12.56
CA VAL A 592 7.62 -84.28 -12.03
C VAL A 592 7.62 -83.24 -10.90
N ARG A 593 8.42 -83.47 -9.85
CA ARG A 593 8.48 -82.63 -8.65
C ARG A 593 9.47 -81.47 -8.83
N ALA A 594 8.98 -80.35 -9.36
CA ALA A 594 9.60 -79.04 -9.18
C ALA A 594 9.46 -78.59 -7.70
N PRO A 595 10.41 -77.82 -7.14
CA PRO A 595 10.30 -77.29 -5.77
C PRO A 595 9.09 -76.38 -5.58
N LYS A 596 8.50 -76.43 -4.37
CA LYS A 596 7.47 -75.50 -3.90
C LYS A 596 8.03 -74.06 -3.88
N SER A 597 7.14 -73.09 -4.01
CA SER A 597 7.49 -71.67 -3.89
C SER A 597 7.92 -71.32 -2.46
N PRO A 598 9.10 -70.70 -2.27
CA PRO A 598 9.53 -70.20 -0.97
C PRO A 598 8.51 -69.21 -0.41
N GLU A 599 8.36 -69.18 0.91
CA GLU A 599 7.65 -68.07 1.55
C GLU A 599 8.56 -66.85 1.62
N LEU A 600 8.17 -65.74 0.98
CA LEU A 600 8.97 -64.51 0.87
C LEU A 600 8.41 -63.40 1.78
N ARG A 601 9.30 -62.71 2.51
CA ARG A 601 8.99 -61.58 3.40
C ARG A 601 9.94 -60.41 3.13
N LEU A 602 9.43 -59.17 3.20
CA LEU A 602 10.16 -57.94 2.87
C LEU A 602 9.95 -56.86 3.95
N GLU A 603 11.02 -56.35 4.54
CA GLU A 603 10.96 -55.31 5.59
C GLU A 603 11.81 -54.07 5.26
N PRO A 604 11.22 -52.85 5.15
CA PRO A 604 11.98 -51.63 4.88
C PRO A 604 12.66 -51.08 6.15
N MET A 605 13.99 -51.24 6.23
CA MET A 605 14.76 -50.89 7.43
C MET A 605 15.01 -49.38 7.61
N ASN A 606 15.16 -48.64 6.51
CA ASN A 606 15.36 -47.19 6.51
C ASN A 606 15.02 -46.59 5.13
N CYS A 607 15.17 -45.28 4.93
CA CYS A 607 14.82 -44.61 3.67
C CYS A 607 15.64 -45.03 2.43
N THR A 608 16.63 -45.93 2.54
CA THR A 608 17.43 -46.45 1.41
C THR A 608 17.76 -47.97 1.48
N THR A 609 17.16 -48.74 2.40
CA THR A 609 17.52 -50.16 2.64
C THR A 609 16.30 -51.02 2.98
N ILE A 610 16.26 -52.25 2.46
CA ILE A 610 15.21 -53.25 2.67
C ILE A 610 15.84 -54.62 2.98
N ALA A 611 15.33 -55.32 3.98
CA ALA A 611 15.66 -56.72 4.24
C ALA A 611 14.70 -57.65 3.47
N VAL A 612 15.25 -58.77 2.98
CA VAL A 612 14.55 -59.84 2.27
C VAL A 612 14.79 -61.12 3.06
N GLN A 613 13.73 -61.82 3.46
CA GLN A 613 13.83 -63.08 4.21
C GLN A 613 12.91 -64.13 3.59
N TRP A 614 13.29 -65.41 3.66
CA TRP A 614 12.47 -66.49 3.13
C TRP A 614 12.61 -67.81 3.89
N GLN A 615 11.64 -68.70 3.70
CA GLN A 615 11.64 -70.07 4.22
C GLN A 615 11.17 -71.06 3.15
N GLN A 616 11.80 -72.24 3.09
CA GLN A 616 11.32 -73.36 2.28
C GLN A 616 10.49 -74.30 3.15
N ASP A 617 9.42 -74.84 2.58
CA ASP A 617 8.55 -75.82 3.23
C ASP A 617 9.31 -77.13 3.52
N ALA A 618 9.31 -77.54 4.79
CA ALA A 618 10.01 -78.75 5.26
C ALA A 618 9.36 -80.06 4.77
N GLU A 619 8.12 -80.03 4.28
CA GLU A 619 7.46 -81.14 3.61
C GLU A 619 7.59 -81.07 2.07
N ASP A 620 8.49 -80.23 1.51
CA ASP A 620 8.81 -80.24 0.09
C ASP A 620 9.68 -81.46 -0.29
N PRO A 621 9.17 -82.41 -1.11
CA PRO A 621 9.91 -83.62 -1.48
C PRO A 621 10.95 -83.40 -2.60
N ALA A 622 11.20 -82.16 -3.03
CA ALA A 622 12.23 -81.81 -4.02
C ALA A 622 13.44 -81.16 -3.34
N ALA A 623 14.64 -81.73 -3.55
CA ALA A 623 15.87 -81.16 -2.99
C ALA A 623 16.23 -79.83 -3.67
N VAL A 624 16.13 -78.73 -2.92
CA VAL A 624 16.57 -77.39 -3.36
C VAL A 624 18.08 -77.33 -3.43
N GLN A 625 18.62 -76.83 -4.55
CA GLN A 625 20.05 -76.64 -4.79
C GLN A 625 20.51 -75.19 -4.57
N GLY A 626 19.58 -74.24 -4.61
CA GLY A 626 19.83 -72.82 -4.33
C GLY A 626 18.61 -71.97 -4.68
N TYR A 627 18.73 -70.66 -4.50
CA TYR A 627 17.70 -69.68 -4.82
C TYR A 627 18.20 -68.63 -5.82
N ARG A 628 17.25 -67.96 -6.50
CA ARG A 628 17.53 -66.82 -7.38
C ARG A 628 16.65 -65.65 -6.98
N LEU A 629 17.30 -64.59 -6.48
CA LEU A 629 16.67 -63.36 -6.05
C LEU A 629 16.82 -62.30 -7.14
N TYR A 630 15.71 -61.70 -7.56
CA TYR A 630 15.63 -60.59 -8.50
C TYR A 630 15.00 -59.40 -7.79
N TYR A 631 15.48 -58.18 -8.04
CA TYR A 631 14.82 -56.95 -7.61
C TYR A 631 14.93 -55.85 -8.67
N LYS A 632 13.90 -55.00 -8.77
CA LYS A 632 13.82 -53.86 -9.69
C LYS A 632 12.93 -52.75 -9.13
N GLU A 633 13.18 -51.50 -9.51
CA GLU A 633 12.21 -50.41 -9.29
C GLU A 633 10.96 -50.64 -10.16
N GLU A 634 9.78 -50.26 -9.66
CA GLU A 634 8.53 -50.42 -10.40
C GLU A 634 8.56 -49.65 -11.74
N GLY A 635 8.52 -50.39 -12.86
CA GLY A 635 8.61 -49.84 -14.22
C GLY A 635 9.98 -49.92 -14.89
N GLN A 636 11.04 -50.34 -14.19
CA GLN A 636 12.36 -50.57 -14.79
C GLN A 636 12.52 -52.00 -15.33
N GLN A 637 13.50 -52.20 -16.22
CA GLN A 637 13.90 -53.54 -16.66
C GLN A 637 14.54 -54.33 -15.51
N GLU A 638 14.38 -55.65 -15.55
CA GLU A 638 14.80 -56.54 -14.48
C GLU A 638 16.29 -56.89 -14.60
N ASN A 639 17.03 -56.72 -13.51
CA ASN A 639 18.45 -57.08 -13.45
C ASN A 639 18.65 -58.61 -13.45
N GLY A 640 19.88 -59.05 -13.74
CA GLY A 640 20.26 -60.46 -13.60
C GLY A 640 20.10 -60.96 -12.16
N PRO A 641 19.85 -62.26 -11.95
CA PRO A 641 19.61 -62.82 -10.62
C PRO A 641 20.84 -62.71 -9.71
N ILE A 642 20.60 -62.39 -8.45
CA ILE A 642 21.50 -62.75 -7.36
C ILE A 642 21.31 -64.26 -7.15
N LEU A 643 22.39 -65.02 -7.32
CA LEU A 643 22.46 -66.44 -6.98
C LEU A 643 22.76 -66.58 -5.48
N LEU A 644 22.03 -67.47 -4.82
CA LEU A 644 22.05 -67.70 -3.38
C LEU A 644 22.11 -69.21 -3.13
N ASP A 645 22.88 -69.64 -2.14
CA ASP A 645 23.07 -71.06 -1.83
C ASP A 645 21.84 -71.63 -1.10
N ALA A 646 21.68 -72.96 -1.10
CA ALA A 646 20.53 -73.62 -0.46
C ALA A 646 20.44 -73.38 1.07
N SER A 647 21.53 -72.92 1.69
CA SER A 647 21.61 -72.50 3.10
C SER A 647 21.11 -71.08 3.37
N ASP A 648 20.99 -70.25 2.33
CA ASP A 648 20.64 -68.84 2.49
C ASP A 648 19.13 -68.71 2.70
N LEU A 649 18.75 -67.94 3.73
CA LEU A 649 17.36 -67.66 4.12
C LEU A 649 17.09 -66.16 4.31
N GLU A 650 18.11 -65.31 4.18
CA GLU A 650 17.96 -63.86 4.20
C GLU A 650 19.01 -63.13 3.34
N TYR A 651 18.67 -61.92 2.90
CA TYR A 651 19.51 -61.03 2.10
C TYR A 651 19.13 -59.57 2.32
N THR A 652 20.10 -58.64 2.37
CA THR A 652 19.81 -57.20 2.54
C THR A 652 20.05 -56.44 1.24
N VAL A 653 19.01 -55.76 0.75
CA VAL A 653 19.06 -54.90 -0.45
C VAL A 653 19.23 -53.44 -0.01
N SER A 654 20.45 -52.94 -0.12
CA SER A 654 20.85 -51.57 0.27
C SER A 654 21.16 -50.68 -0.93
N GLY A 655 20.99 -49.36 -0.79
CA GLY A 655 21.30 -48.38 -1.85
C GLY A 655 20.11 -48.05 -2.74
N LEU A 656 18.91 -48.14 -2.18
CA LEU A 656 17.63 -47.86 -2.84
C LEU A 656 17.27 -46.37 -2.70
N ASP A 657 16.49 -45.83 -3.65
CA ASP A 657 16.02 -44.45 -3.59
C ASP A 657 14.91 -44.29 -2.52
N PRO A 658 14.87 -43.17 -1.77
CA PRO A 658 13.77 -42.88 -0.84
C PRO A 658 12.41 -42.68 -1.53
N ARG A 659 11.33 -43.11 -0.85
CA ARG A 659 9.93 -43.00 -1.30
C ARG A 659 9.62 -43.75 -2.60
N ARG A 660 10.41 -44.78 -2.96
CA ARG A 660 10.22 -45.59 -4.17
C ARG A 660 9.76 -47.00 -3.87
N LYS A 661 9.07 -47.59 -4.84
CA LYS A 661 8.55 -48.95 -4.79
C LYS A 661 9.43 -49.90 -5.60
N TYR A 662 9.77 -51.03 -4.98
CA TYR A 662 10.57 -52.09 -5.55
C TYR A 662 9.76 -53.39 -5.60
N HIS A 663 9.96 -54.14 -6.68
CA HIS A 663 9.41 -55.47 -6.88
C HIS A 663 10.52 -56.50 -6.73
N VAL A 664 10.28 -57.51 -5.91
CA VAL A 664 11.23 -58.56 -5.56
C VAL A 664 10.63 -59.92 -5.91
N ARG A 665 11.39 -60.73 -6.65
CA ARG A 665 11.04 -62.12 -6.98
C ARG A 665 12.10 -63.05 -6.42
N LEU A 666 11.67 -64.14 -5.78
CA LEU A 666 12.51 -65.25 -5.36
C LEU A 666 11.98 -66.55 -5.96
N LEU A 667 12.88 -67.43 -6.44
CA LEU A 667 12.53 -68.81 -6.77
C LEU A 667 13.62 -69.77 -6.27
N ALA A 668 13.22 -70.94 -5.80
CA ALA A 668 14.11 -72.08 -5.55
C ALA A 668 14.37 -72.82 -6.87
N TYR A 669 15.51 -73.49 -7.02
CA TYR A 669 15.76 -74.39 -8.16
C TYR A 669 16.37 -75.72 -7.70
N ASN A 670 16.16 -76.78 -8.48
CA ASN A 670 16.85 -78.06 -8.33
C ASN A 670 17.73 -78.36 -9.56
N SER A 671 18.28 -79.57 -9.63
CA SER A 671 19.20 -80.00 -10.69
C SER A 671 18.54 -80.28 -12.06
N MET A 672 17.21 -80.22 -12.17
CA MET A 672 16.44 -80.60 -13.36
C MET A 672 15.46 -79.50 -13.82
N GLU A 673 14.80 -78.79 -12.91
CA GLU A 673 13.83 -77.74 -13.21
C GLU A 673 13.95 -76.55 -12.22
N GLU A 674 13.45 -75.38 -12.67
CA GLU A 674 13.24 -74.21 -11.82
C GLU A 674 11.93 -74.38 -11.04
N GLY A 675 11.96 -74.11 -9.73
CA GLY A 675 10.80 -74.19 -8.86
C GLY A 675 9.84 -73.02 -9.02
N TYR A 676 8.69 -73.11 -8.35
CA TYR A 676 7.69 -72.06 -8.42
C TYR A 676 8.20 -70.75 -7.78
N GLN A 677 7.92 -69.62 -8.42
CA GLN A 677 8.35 -68.30 -7.93
C GLN A 677 7.41 -67.76 -6.85
N ALA A 678 7.97 -66.93 -5.97
CA ALA A 678 7.26 -66.07 -5.04
C ALA A 678 7.62 -64.60 -5.34
N ASP A 679 6.61 -63.76 -5.49
CA ASP A 679 6.75 -62.35 -5.88
C ASP A 679 6.11 -61.44 -4.81
N GLN A 680 6.81 -60.39 -4.38
CA GLN A 680 6.27 -59.40 -3.44
C GLN A 680 6.79 -57.98 -3.78
N THR A 681 6.04 -56.94 -3.38
CA THR A 681 6.45 -55.53 -3.59
C THR A 681 6.48 -54.75 -2.28
N VAL A 682 7.38 -53.76 -2.20
CA VAL A 682 7.76 -53.05 -0.97
C VAL A 682 8.19 -51.63 -1.31
N SER A 683 8.03 -50.68 -0.38
CA SER A 683 8.37 -49.26 -0.61
C SER A 683 9.27 -48.68 0.49
N THR A 684 10.25 -47.86 0.10
CA THR A 684 11.15 -47.18 1.04
C THR A 684 10.45 -45.97 1.71
N PRO A 685 10.68 -45.71 3.02
CA PRO A 685 10.16 -44.52 3.70
C PRO A 685 10.90 -43.23 3.28
N GLY A 686 10.43 -42.08 3.78
CA GLY A 686 11.09 -40.79 3.64
C GLY A 686 11.78 -40.34 4.92
N CYS A 687 12.91 -39.64 4.80
CA CYS A 687 13.69 -39.11 5.93
C CYS A 687 13.17 -37.70 6.36
N VAL A 688 13.23 -37.34 7.66
CA VAL A 688 12.55 -36.16 8.26
C VAL A 688 13.47 -35.41 9.28
N SER A 689 13.27 -34.10 9.46
CA SER A 689 13.97 -33.25 10.44
C SER A 689 13.16 -31.97 10.76
N VAL A 690 13.04 -31.57 12.03
CA VAL A 690 12.24 -30.40 12.50
C VAL A 690 12.97 -29.63 13.62
N ARG A 691 12.75 -28.32 13.75
CA ARG A 691 13.12 -27.47 14.90
C ARG A 691 12.09 -26.35 15.12
N ASP A 692 12.02 -25.86 16.36
CA ASP A 692 10.90 -25.10 16.94
C ASP A 692 11.11 -23.55 16.96
N ARG A 693 10.04 -22.77 17.21
CA ARG A 693 10.03 -21.29 17.27
C ARG A 693 9.14 -20.73 18.39
N MET A 694 9.74 -20.12 19.41
CA MET A 694 9.04 -19.63 20.61
C MET A 694 8.97 -18.07 20.69
N VAL A 695 8.30 -17.42 19.74
CA VAL A 695 8.06 -15.95 19.74
C VAL A 695 6.65 -15.64 19.23
N PRO A 696 5.79 -14.90 19.98
CA PRO A 696 4.43 -14.61 19.55
C PRO A 696 4.37 -13.61 18.38
N PRO A 697 3.44 -13.78 17.43
CA PRO A 697 3.34 -12.92 16.24
C PRO A 697 2.68 -11.56 16.53
N PRO A 698 2.95 -10.52 15.73
CA PRO A 698 2.26 -9.24 15.81
C PRO A 698 0.76 -9.36 15.47
N PRO A 699 -0.10 -8.43 15.93
CA PRO A 699 -1.54 -8.47 15.62
C PRO A 699 -1.81 -8.33 14.11
N PRO A 700 -2.89 -8.95 13.59
CA PRO A 700 -3.27 -8.83 12.18
C PRO A 700 -3.72 -7.39 11.81
N PRO A 701 -3.66 -7.03 10.52
CA PRO A 701 -4.35 -5.85 9.99
C PRO A 701 -5.85 -5.85 10.36
N HIS A 702 -6.37 -4.69 10.74
CA HIS A 702 -7.77 -4.51 11.15
C HIS A 702 -8.55 -3.66 10.14
N HIS A 703 -9.89 -3.69 10.23
CA HIS A 703 -10.79 -2.98 9.29
C HIS A 703 -10.47 -3.25 7.81
N LEU A 704 -10.18 -4.51 7.43
CA LEU A 704 -10.14 -4.86 6.01
C LEU A 704 -11.52 -4.59 5.39
N TYR A 705 -11.58 -3.83 4.29
CA TYR A 705 -12.73 -3.83 3.40
C TYR A 705 -12.31 -3.93 1.94
N ALA A 706 -13.23 -4.44 1.11
CA ALA A 706 -13.10 -4.55 -0.33
C ALA A 706 -14.20 -3.77 -1.03
N LYS A 707 -13.87 -3.14 -2.17
CA LYS A 707 -14.82 -2.41 -3.01
C LYS A 707 -14.49 -2.67 -4.49
N ALA A 708 -15.48 -3.09 -5.27
CA ALA A 708 -15.35 -3.24 -6.72
C ALA A 708 -14.97 -1.90 -7.38
N ASN A 709 -14.00 -1.96 -8.30
CA ASN A 709 -13.45 -0.78 -8.98
C ASN A 709 -13.70 -0.85 -10.50
N THR A 710 -13.48 -2.00 -11.13
CA THR A 710 -13.87 -2.29 -12.51
C THR A 710 -14.41 -3.73 -12.62
N SER A 711 -14.70 -4.19 -13.84
CA SER A 711 -14.95 -5.61 -14.12
C SER A 711 -13.75 -6.50 -13.84
N SER A 712 -12.54 -5.94 -13.87
CA SER A 712 -11.27 -6.65 -13.72
C SER A 712 -10.43 -6.21 -12.51
N SER A 713 -11.01 -5.41 -11.59
CA SER A 713 -10.29 -4.94 -10.41
C SER A 713 -11.16 -4.65 -9.18
N ILE A 714 -10.60 -4.93 -8.01
CA ILE A 714 -11.17 -4.68 -6.68
C ILE A 714 -10.15 -3.90 -5.85
N PHE A 715 -10.59 -2.82 -5.21
CA PHE A 715 -9.77 -2.00 -4.34
C PHE A 715 -9.94 -2.42 -2.88
N LEU A 716 -8.82 -2.61 -2.18
CA LEU A 716 -8.75 -3.03 -0.80
C LEU A 716 -8.20 -1.91 0.09
N HIS A 717 -8.67 -1.87 1.34
CA HIS A 717 -8.26 -0.93 2.39
C HIS A 717 -8.07 -1.69 3.71
N TRP A 718 -7.14 -1.27 4.57
CA TRP A 718 -7.04 -1.73 5.96
C TRP A 718 -6.39 -0.68 6.87
N GLY A 719 -6.42 -0.91 8.19
CA GLY A 719 -5.78 -0.09 9.22
C GLY A 719 -4.37 -0.54 9.60
N LYS A 720 -3.47 0.42 9.87
CA LYS A 720 -2.15 0.18 10.48
C LYS A 720 -2.31 -0.18 11.97
N PRO A 721 -1.65 -1.21 12.52
CA PRO A 721 -1.67 -1.46 13.97
C PRO A 721 -1.07 -0.29 14.76
N ALA A 722 -1.66 0.05 15.91
CA ALA A 722 -1.28 1.23 16.70
C ALA A 722 0.15 1.16 17.31
N PHE A 723 0.73 -0.04 17.35
CA PHE A 723 2.00 -0.34 18.02
C PHE A 723 3.25 -0.02 17.18
N THR A 724 3.12 0.02 15.85
CA THR A 724 4.26 -0.06 14.91
C THR A 724 4.35 1.15 13.97
N SER A 725 5.13 2.16 14.38
CA SER A 725 5.47 3.35 13.57
C SER A 725 6.98 3.64 13.54
N ALA A 726 7.82 2.59 13.53
CA ALA A 726 9.28 2.72 13.55
C ALA A 726 10.06 1.58 12.85
N GLN A 727 9.38 0.73 12.07
CA GLN A 727 9.95 -0.40 11.32
C GLN A 727 9.32 -0.46 9.93
N LEU A 728 10.01 -1.08 8.97
CA LEU A 728 9.49 -1.32 7.63
C LEU A 728 8.44 -2.43 7.69
N ILE A 729 7.16 -2.07 7.51
CA ILE A 729 6.06 -3.02 7.48
C ILE A 729 5.74 -3.34 6.01
N ASN A 730 5.85 -4.61 5.65
CA ASN A 730 5.31 -5.11 4.38
C ASN A 730 4.04 -5.91 4.67
N TYR A 731 2.99 -5.70 3.89
CA TYR A 731 1.78 -6.50 3.89
C TYR A 731 1.86 -7.57 2.81
N THR A 732 1.29 -8.74 3.07
CA THR A 732 0.91 -9.70 2.02
C THR A 732 -0.60 -9.80 1.99
N VAL A 733 -1.19 -9.69 0.80
CA VAL A 733 -2.59 -9.91 0.52
C VAL A 733 -2.75 -11.28 -0.14
N ARG A 734 -3.69 -12.10 0.36
CA ARG A 734 -4.20 -13.31 -0.30
C ARG A 734 -5.46 -12.92 -1.08
N CYS A 735 -5.59 -13.39 -2.31
CA CYS A 735 -6.74 -13.18 -3.19
C CYS A 735 -7.08 -14.48 -3.92
N ASN A 736 -8.24 -15.07 -3.64
CA ASN A 736 -8.65 -16.37 -4.22
C ASN A 736 -10.06 -16.26 -4.83
N PRO A 737 -10.35 -16.85 -6.01
CA PRO A 737 -11.71 -16.94 -6.53
C PRO A 737 -12.54 -17.96 -5.74
N VAL A 738 -13.75 -17.59 -5.35
CA VAL A 738 -14.65 -18.44 -4.54
C VAL A 738 -15.34 -19.47 -5.44
N GLY A 739 -15.27 -20.75 -5.05
CA GLY A 739 -15.98 -21.85 -5.72
C GLY A 739 -15.19 -22.62 -6.78
N LEU A 740 -13.93 -22.27 -7.05
CA LEU A 740 -13.03 -23.04 -7.91
C LEU A 740 -12.08 -23.90 -7.07
N GLN A 741 -12.11 -25.23 -7.25
CA GLN A 741 -11.30 -26.19 -6.47
C GLN A 741 -9.79 -26.19 -6.80
N ASN A 742 -9.31 -25.29 -7.67
CA ASN A 742 -7.90 -25.21 -8.06
C ASN A 742 -7.10 -24.28 -7.13
N ALA A 743 -6.40 -24.86 -6.16
CA ALA A 743 -5.49 -24.14 -5.25
C ALA A 743 -4.33 -23.40 -5.96
N SER A 744 -4.12 -23.64 -7.26
CA SER A 744 -3.18 -22.90 -8.11
C SER A 744 -3.65 -21.49 -8.50
N LEU A 745 -4.89 -21.11 -8.19
CA LEU A 745 -5.44 -19.77 -8.43
C LEU A 745 -5.28 -18.81 -7.22
N VAL A 746 -4.55 -19.23 -6.19
CA VAL A 746 -4.26 -18.44 -4.99
C VAL A 746 -3.22 -17.36 -5.29
N LEU A 747 -3.65 -16.10 -5.35
CA LEU A 747 -2.77 -14.97 -5.66
C LEU A 747 -2.23 -14.33 -4.37
N TYR A 748 -0.91 -14.21 -4.26
CA TYR A 748 -0.22 -13.49 -3.18
C TYR A 748 0.41 -12.19 -3.71
N LEU A 749 -0.06 -11.05 -3.22
CA LEU A 749 0.43 -9.71 -3.58
C LEU A 749 1.12 -9.06 -2.37
N GLN A 750 2.11 -8.19 -2.61
CA GLN A 750 2.83 -7.47 -1.56
C GLN A 750 2.78 -5.95 -1.75
N THR A 751 2.66 -5.22 -0.65
CA THR A 751 2.67 -3.75 -0.61
C THR A 751 3.19 -3.27 0.76
N SER A 752 3.77 -2.07 0.82
CA SER A 752 4.10 -1.38 2.08
C SER A 752 2.98 -0.41 2.54
N GLU A 753 1.97 -0.21 1.69
CA GLU A 753 0.85 0.68 1.93
C GLU A 753 -0.33 -0.05 2.59
N THR A 754 -1.31 0.70 3.11
CA THR A 754 -2.54 0.12 3.71
C THR A 754 -3.77 0.20 2.82
N HIS A 755 -3.53 0.21 1.52
CA HIS A 755 -4.52 0.02 0.49
C HIS A 755 -3.85 -0.64 -0.72
N MET A 756 -4.63 -1.25 -1.60
CA MET A 756 -4.11 -1.89 -2.81
C MET A 756 -5.21 -2.11 -3.83
N LEU A 757 -4.92 -1.85 -5.11
CA LEU A 757 -5.80 -2.23 -6.22
C LEU A 757 -5.40 -3.62 -6.72
N VAL A 758 -6.24 -4.64 -6.49
CA VAL A 758 -6.09 -5.95 -7.12
C VAL A 758 -6.60 -5.83 -8.55
N GLN A 759 -5.79 -6.21 -9.54
CA GLN A 759 -6.12 -6.12 -10.97
C GLN A 759 -5.94 -7.49 -11.65
N GLY A 760 -6.53 -7.66 -12.84
CA GLY A 760 -6.49 -8.92 -13.60
C GLY A 760 -7.50 -9.96 -13.12
N LEU A 761 -8.56 -9.50 -12.44
CA LEU A 761 -9.67 -10.34 -11.99
C LEU A 761 -10.66 -10.61 -13.12
N GLU A 762 -11.46 -11.67 -12.98
CA GLU A 762 -12.52 -12.02 -13.94
C GLU A 762 -13.81 -11.21 -13.70
N PRO A 763 -14.51 -10.75 -14.74
CA PRO A 763 -15.79 -10.05 -14.61
C PRO A 763 -16.89 -10.90 -13.95
N LYS A 764 -17.63 -10.29 -13.02
CA LYS A 764 -18.72 -10.91 -12.23
C LYS A 764 -18.29 -12.10 -11.33
N THR A 765 -16.99 -12.41 -11.20
CA THR A 765 -16.48 -13.46 -10.31
C THR A 765 -16.35 -12.95 -8.86
N MET A 766 -16.70 -13.79 -7.89
CA MET A 766 -16.53 -13.50 -6.45
C MET A 766 -15.15 -13.94 -5.97
N TYR A 767 -14.49 -13.08 -5.21
CA TYR A 767 -13.18 -13.31 -4.63
C TYR A 767 -13.21 -13.16 -3.11
N GLU A 768 -12.36 -13.94 -2.44
CA GLU A 768 -12.04 -13.76 -1.03
C GLU A 768 -10.67 -13.08 -0.86
N PHE A 769 -10.58 -12.21 0.16
CA PHE A 769 -9.40 -11.40 0.44
C PHE A 769 -9.04 -11.51 1.92
N ALA A 770 -7.75 -11.68 2.21
CA ALA A 770 -7.20 -11.59 3.56
C ALA A 770 -5.83 -10.91 3.53
N VAL A 771 -5.47 -10.15 4.56
CA VAL A 771 -4.20 -9.41 4.61
C VAL A 771 -3.45 -9.74 5.89
N ARG A 772 -2.15 -10.04 5.78
CA ARG A 772 -1.23 -10.12 6.92
C ARG A 772 -0.12 -9.09 6.77
N LEU A 773 0.55 -8.76 7.86
CA LEU A 773 1.73 -7.88 7.88
C LEU A 773 2.99 -8.63 8.32
N HIS A 774 4.14 -8.08 8.00
CA HIS A 774 5.46 -8.62 8.30
C HIS A 774 6.31 -7.57 8.99
N VAL A 775 6.97 -7.98 10.08
CA VAL A 775 7.90 -7.15 10.87
C VAL A 775 9.12 -8.02 11.18
N ASP A 776 10.28 -7.61 10.65
CA ASP A 776 11.54 -8.37 10.70
C ASP A 776 11.37 -9.82 10.17
N GLN A 777 11.47 -10.84 11.03
CA GLN A 777 11.20 -12.26 10.68
C GLN A 777 9.84 -12.78 11.16
N LEU A 778 9.02 -11.92 11.77
CA LEU A 778 7.69 -12.28 12.28
C LEU A 778 6.62 -11.86 11.28
N SER A 779 5.70 -12.77 11.01
CA SER A 779 4.48 -12.51 10.25
C SER A 779 3.33 -12.41 11.24
N SER A 780 2.39 -11.48 11.03
CA SER A 780 1.11 -11.53 11.73
C SER A 780 0.30 -12.74 11.24
N PRO A 781 -0.74 -13.11 12.00
CA PRO A 781 -1.86 -13.85 11.45
C PRO A 781 -2.46 -13.13 10.23
N TRP A 782 -3.24 -13.84 9.42
CA TRP A 782 -4.11 -13.19 8.43
C TRP A 782 -5.21 -12.38 9.13
N SER A 783 -5.70 -11.32 8.50
CA SER A 783 -6.94 -10.66 8.90
C SER A 783 -8.13 -11.63 8.76
N PRO A 784 -9.28 -11.33 9.40
CA PRO A 784 -10.56 -11.87 8.96
C PRO A 784 -10.74 -11.72 7.44
N VAL A 785 -11.40 -12.71 6.83
CA VAL A 785 -11.62 -12.77 5.37
C VAL A 785 -12.74 -11.83 4.96
N VAL A 786 -12.55 -11.14 3.83
CA VAL A 786 -13.58 -10.28 3.20
C VAL A 786 -13.88 -10.79 1.81
N TYR A 787 -15.18 -10.94 1.50
CA TYR A 787 -15.67 -11.39 0.19
C TYR A 787 -16.14 -10.21 -0.65
N HIS A 788 -15.84 -10.21 -1.94
CA HIS A 788 -16.35 -9.20 -2.88
C HIS A 788 -16.40 -9.69 -4.33
N THR A 789 -17.34 -9.17 -5.11
CA THR A 789 -17.52 -9.52 -6.53
C THR A 789 -17.08 -8.36 -7.43
N THR A 790 -16.45 -8.68 -8.55
CA THR A 790 -16.12 -7.69 -9.60
C THR A 790 -17.37 -7.18 -10.32
N LEU A 791 -17.25 -6.05 -11.03
CA LEU A 791 -18.36 -5.51 -11.82
C LEU A 791 -18.63 -6.34 -13.10
N PRO A 792 -19.82 -6.20 -13.72
CA PRO A 792 -20.01 -6.60 -15.12
C PRO A 792 -19.23 -5.69 -16.09
N GLU A 793 -19.02 -6.14 -17.32
CA GLU A 793 -18.29 -5.41 -18.37
C GLU A 793 -19.22 -4.96 -19.51
N ALA A 794 -18.79 -3.96 -20.28
CA ALA A 794 -19.43 -3.55 -21.53
C ALA A 794 -19.13 -4.55 -22.67
N PRO A 795 -19.86 -4.52 -23.81
CA PRO A 795 -19.61 -5.44 -24.92
C PRO A 795 -18.21 -5.21 -25.51
N SER A 796 -17.33 -6.22 -25.42
CA SER A 796 -15.91 -6.08 -25.78
C SER A 796 -15.62 -6.09 -27.28
N GLY A 797 -16.51 -6.66 -28.09
CA GLY A 797 -16.43 -6.69 -29.55
C GLY A 797 -17.42 -5.73 -30.23
N PRO A 798 -17.14 -5.29 -31.47
CA PRO A 798 -18.10 -4.54 -32.27
C PRO A 798 -19.14 -5.47 -32.94
N PRO A 799 -20.31 -4.95 -33.34
CA PRO A 799 -21.27 -5.67 -34.18
C PRO A 799 -20.63 -6.15 -35.50
N VAL A 800 -20.78 -7.44 -35.82
CA VAL A 800 -20.09 -8.06 -36.96
C VAL A 800 -20.99 -8.19 -38.20
N GLY A 801 -20.36 -8.29 -39.38
CA GLY A 801 -21.06 -8.60 -40.63
C GLY A 801 -22.04 -7.52 -41.12
N VAL A 802 -21.73 -6.23 -40.86
CA VAL A 802 -22.54 -5.09 -41.30
C VAL A 802 -22.72 -5.09 -42.83
N LYS A 803 -23.97 -5.04 -43.30
CA LYS A 803 -24.36 -4.98 -44.71
C LYS A 803 -25.36 -3.85 -44.95
N VAL A 804 -25.20 -3.12 -46.05
CA VAL A 804 -26.13 -2.08 -46.50
C VAL A 804 -26.77 -2.51 -47.82
N THR A 805 -28.08 -2.34 -47.93
CA THR A 805 -28.86 -2.55 -49.16
C THR A 805 -29.70 -1.30 -49.43
N LEU A 806 -29.48 -0.64 -50.56
CA LEU A 806 -30.35 0.43 -51.05
C LEU A 806 -31.75 -0.14 -51.32
N ILE A 807 -32.79 0.63 -50.99
CA ILE A 807 -34.18 0.29 -51.29
C ILE A 807 -34.74 1.28 -52.32
N GLU A 808 -34.49 2.57 -52.12
CA GLU A 808 -34.89 3.65 -53.03
C GLU A 808 -33.74 4.64 -53.25
N ASP A 809 -33.95 5.63 -54.12
CA ASP A 809 -32.99 6.72 -54.38
C ASP A 809 -32.84 7.72 -53.23
N ASN A 810 -33.55 7.51 -52.11
CA ASN A 810 -33.47 8.29 -50.87
C ASN A 810 -33.32 7.44 -49.58
N THR A 811 -33.31 6.09 -49.67
CA THR A 811 -33.38 5.20 -48.51
C THR A 811 -32.49 3.94 -48.63
N ALA A 812 -31.87 3.54 -47.51
CA ALA A 812 -31.04 2.33 -47.44
C ALA A 812 -31.24 1.58 -46.12
N LEU A 813 -31.39 0.26 -46.18
CA LEU A 813 -31.47 -0.61 -45.02
C LEU A 813 -30.06 -1.08 -44.65
N VAL A 814 -29.66 -0.89 -43.40
CA VAL A 814 -28.44 -1.48 -42.82
C VAL A 814 -28.81 -2.62 -41.88
N SER A 815 -28.03 -3.70 -41.92
CA SER A 815 -28.24 -4.93 -41.14
C SER A 815 -26.90 -5.47 -40.62
N TRP A 816 -26.91 -6.17 -39.48
CA TRP A 816 -25.71 -6.66 -38.80
C TRP A 816 -26.00 -7.92 -37.97
N LYS A 817 -24.97 -8.44 -37.30
CA LYS A 817 -25.07 -9.43 -36.22
C LYS A 817 -24.58 -8.83 -34.89
N PRO A 818 -24.97 -9.38 -33.72
CA PRO A 818 -24.39 -8.99 -32.44
C PRO A 818 -22.87 -9.24 -32.41
N PRO A 819 -22.12 -8.65 -31.45
CA PRO A 819 -20.74 -9.01 -31.20
C PRO A 819 -20.59 -10.49 -30.80
N ASP A 820 -19.52 -11.15 -31.26
CA ASP A 820 -19.13 -12.47 -30.78
C ASP A 820 -18.35 -12.32 -29.45
N GLY A 821 -18.87 -12.90 -28.36
CA GLY A 821 -18.31 -12.78 -27.01
C GLY A 821 -19.16 -13.50 -25.94
N PRO A 822 -18.75 -13.47 -24.65
CA PRO A 822 -19.58 -14.01 -23.55
C PRO A 822 -20.91 -13.27 -23.45
N GLU A 823 -21.95 -13.95 -22.93
CA GLU A 823 -23.38 -13.58 -23.05
C GLU A 823 -23.80 -12.27 -22.34
N THR A 824 -23.31 -11.12 -22.81
CA THR A 824 -23.81 -9.81 -22.41
C THR A 824 -25.06 -9.46 -23.19
N VAL A 825 -26.19 -9.26 -22.50
CA VAL A 825 -27.45 -8.84 -23.13
C VAL A 825 -27.28 -7.43 -23.70
N VAL A 826 -27.27 -7.30 -25.03
CA VAL A 826 -27.25 -6.01 -25.72
C VAL A 826 -28.61 -5.33 -25.56
N THR A 827 -28.63 -4.17 -24.91
CA THR A 827 -29.84 -3.39 -24.64
C THR A 827 -30.15 -2.38 -25.74
N ARG A 828 -29.13 -1.91 -26.48
CA ARG A 828 -29.28 -0.90 -27.54
C ARG A 828 -28.09 -0.91 -28.50
N TYR A 829 -28.33 -0.65 -29.79
CA TYR A 829 -27.31 -0.34 -30.80
C TYR A 829 -27.30 1.15 -31.16
N THR A 830 -26.12 1.68 -31.47
CA THR A 830 -25.92 3.05 -31.98
C THR A 830 -25.35 2.99 -33.39
N ILE A 831 -26.09 3.53 -34.36
CA ILE A 831 -25.73 3.61 -35.78
C ILE A 831 -25.30 5.05 -36.07
N LEU A 832 -24.09 5.23 -36.59
CA LEU A 832 -23.57 6.53 -37.04
C LEU A 832 -23.43 6.52 -38.56
N TYR A 833 -24.06 7.48 -39.25
CA TYR A 833 -24.02 7.56 -40.72
C TYR A 833 -23.88 9.00 -41.24
N ALA A 834 -23.17 9.20 -42.35
CA ALA A 834 -23.05 10.51 -42.99
C ALA A 834 -22.64 10.38 -44.46
N SER A 835 -22.83 11.43 -45.27
CA SER A 835 -22.18 11.50 -46.58
C SER A 835 -20.67 11.61 -46.42
N ARG A 836 -19.87 11.12 -47.37
CA ARG A 836 -18.39 11.13 -47.31
C ARG A 836 -17.82 12.52 -46.99
N LYS A 837 -18.44 13.59 -47.49
CA LYS A 837 -18.05 14.98 -47.20
C LYS A 837 -18.30 15.35 -45.73
N ALA A 838 -19.50 15.08 -45.21
CA ALA A 838 -19.88 15.36 -43.83
C ALA A 838 -19.10 14.47 -42.83
N TRP A 839 -18.85 13.22 -43.18
CA TRP A 839 -18.02 12.28 -42.41
C TRP A 839 -16.59 12.78 -42.20
N ILE A 840 -15.99 13.41 -43.22
CA ILE A 840 -14.66 14.03 -43.13
C ILE A 840 -14.69 15.33 -42.30
N ALA A 841 -15.83 16.02 -42.24
CA ALA A 841 -16.03 17.22 -41.41
C ALA A 841 -16.36 16.91 -39.93
N GLY A 842 -16.73 15.66 -39.60
CA GLY A 842 -17.19 15.25 -38.27
C GLY A 842 -18.72 15.34 -38.06
N GLU A 843 -19.47 15.63 -39.13
CA GLU A 843 -20.91 15.94 -39.11
C GLU A 843 -21.76 14.69 -39.40
N TRP A 844 -21.71 13.69 -38.52
CA TRP A 844 -22.50 12.46 -38.67
C TRP A 844 -23.87 12.50 -37.99
N GLN A 845 -24.85 11.86 -38.62
CA GLN A 845 -26.16 11.59 -38.06
C GLN A 845 -26.11 10.39 -37.11
N VAL A 846 -26.91 10.44 -36.04
CA VAL A 846 -26.99 9.41 -35.00
C VAL A 846 -28.38 8.78 -35.02
N LEU A 847 -28.43 7.45 -35.07
CA LEU A 847 -29.67 6.68 -34.98
C LEU A 847 -29.49 5.56 -33.94
N HIS A 848 -30.37 5.51 -32.95
CA HIS A 848 -30.38 4.44 -31.95
C HIS A 848 -31.45 3.39 -32.27
N ARG A 849 -31.19 2.13 -31.88
CA ARG A 849 -32.16 1.02 -31.92
C ARG A 849 -32.09 0.25 -30.61
N GLU A 850 -33.21 0.12 -29.92
CA GLU A 850 -33.29 -0.57 -28.64
C GLU A 850 -33.59 -2.07 -28.82
N GLY A 851 -33.18 -2.87 -27.83
CA GLY A 851 -33.27 -4.32 -27.84
C GLY A 851 -32.34 -5.02 -28.84
N ALA A 852 -32.60 -6.32 -29.04
CA ALA A 852 -31.77 -7.20 -29.87
C ALA A 852 -31.98 -7.05 -31.39
N MET A 853 -32.59 -5.96 -31.87
CA MET A 853 -32.91 -5.77 -33.29
C MET A 853 -31.68 -5.37 -34.10
N THR A 854 -31.21 -6.26 -34.99
CA THR A 854 -29.96 -6.07 -35.74
C THR A 854 -30.13 -5.48 -37.15
N MET A 855 -31.11 -4.59 -37.32
CA MET A 855 -31.35 -3.87 -38.58
C MET A 855 -31.98 -2.49 -38.36
N ALA A 856 -31.67 -1.53 -39.24
CA ALA A 856 -32.19 -0.17 -39.21
C ALA A 856 -32.34 0.42 -40.62
N LEU A 857 -33.43 1.14 -40.87
CA LEU A 857 -33.57 1.96 -42.08
C LEU A 857 -32.83 3.30 -41.90
N LEU A 858 -32.13 3.73 -42.93
CA LEU A 858 -31.50 5.04 -43.09
C LEU A 858 -32.30 5.82 -44.15
N GLU A 859 -32.67 7.05 -43.82
CA GLU A 859 -33.55 7.92 -44.62
C GLU A 859 -32.86 9.25 -44.94
N ASN A 860 -33.43 9.98 -45.90
CA ASN A 860 -32.95 11.29 -46.36
C ASN A 860 -31.52 11.24 -46.95
N LEU A 861 -31.26 10.22 -47.77
CA LEU A 861 -29.98 9.97 -48.44
C LEU A 861 -29.96 10.63 -49.82
N VAL A 862 -29.10 11.62 -50.03
CA VAL A 862 -29.06 12.37 -51.29
C VAL A 862 -28.43 11.53 -52.41
N ALA A 863 -29.20 11.27 -53.48
CA ALA A 863 -28.73 10.57 -54.68
C ALA A 863 -27.46 11.19 -55.29
N GLY A 864 -26.56 10.35 -55.78
CA GLY A 864 -25.23 10.72 -56.27
C GLY A 864 -24.16 10.88 -55.19
N ASN A 865 -24.53 10.96 -53.91
CA ASN A 865 -23.56 10.98 -52.81
C ASN A 865 -23.17 9.57 -52.35
N ILE A 866 -21.91 9.47 -51.91
CA ILE A 866 -21.37 8.32 -51.18
C ILE A 866 -21.60 8.54 -49.69
N TYR A 867 -22.09 7.53 -48.98
CA TYR A 867 -22.35 7.52 -47.54
C TYR A 867 -21.51 6.45 -46.84
N LEU A 868 -21.13 6.72 -45.59
CA LEU A 868 -20.47 5.78 -44.69
C LEU A 868 -21.39 5.51 -43.49
N VAL A 869 -21.36 4.28 -42.97
CA VAL A 869 -22.08 3.86 -41.76
C VAL A 869 -21.22 2.96 -40.87
N LYS A 870 -21.28 3.14 -39.55
CA LYS A 870 -20.69 2.25 -38.54
C LYS A 870 -21.64 2.04 -37.36
N ILE A 871 -21.51 0.93 -36.63
CA ILE A 871 -22.47 0.52 -35.59
C ILE A 871 -21.74 0.08 -34.32
N ALA A 872 -22.20 0.49 -33.15
CA ALA A 872 -21.77 -0.01 -31.83
C ALA A 872 -22.92 -0.74 -31.13
N ALA A 873 -22.57 -1.68 -30.24
CA ALA A 873 -23.50 -2.32 -29.29
C ALA A 873 -23.33 -1.70 -27.90
N SER A 874 -24.41 -1.60 -27.12
CA SER A 874 -24.40 -1.15 -25.73
C SER A 874 -25.24 -2.06 -24.83
N ASN A 875 -24.81 -2.21 -23.59
CA ASN A 875 -25.53 -2.92 -22.53
C ASN A 875 -25.81 -1.96 -21.34
N GLU A 876 -26.25 -2.49 -20.20
CA GLU A 876 -26.51 -1.70 -18.98
C GLU A 876 -25.26 -1.04 -18.37
N VAL A 877 -24.04 -1.44 -18.81
CA VAL A 877 -22.76 -0.94 -18.30
C VAL A 877 -22.18 0.17 -19.19
N GLY A 878 -22.37 0.09 -20.51
CA GLY A 878 -21.86 1.10 -21.45
C GLY A 878 -21.95 0.71 -22.93
N GLU A 879 -21.39 1.58 -23.78
CA GLU A 879 -21.27 1.38 -25.23
C GLU A 879 -19.90 0.78 -25.58
N GLY A 880 -19.92 -0.34 -26.28
CA GLY A 880 -18.75 -1.05 -26.81
C GLY A 880 -18.21 -0.41 -28.09
N PRO A 881 -17.15 -1.00 -28.69
CA PRO A 881 -16.50 -0.42 -29.87
C PRO A 881 -17.42 -0.40 -31.11
N PHE A 882 -17.23 0.60 -31.96
CA PHE A 882 -17.87 0.67 -33.27
C PHE A 882 -17.25 -0.33 -34.26
N SER A 883 -18.09 -0.85 -35.16
CA SER A 883 -17.68 -1.60 -36.35
C SER A 883 -16.74 -0.78 -37.24
N ASN A 884 -16.08 -1.47 -38.17
CA ASN A 884 -15.52 -0.80 -39.34
C ASN A 884 -16.62 -0.01 -40.08
N ALA A 885 -16.26 1.12 -40.68
CA ALA A 885 -17.17 1.89 -41.50
C ALA A 885 -17.41 1.16 -42.84
N VAL A 886 -18.66 0.91 -43.17
CA VAL A 886 -19.11 0.39 -44.47
C VAL A 886 -19.50 1.56 -45.35
N GLU A 887 -18.98 1.61 -46.57
CA GLU A 887 -19.25 2.68 -47.53
C GLU A 887 -20.16 2.21 -48.66
N PHE A 888 -21.12 3.03 -49.05
CA PHE A 888 -22.08 2.74 -50.13
C PHE A 888 -22.43 4.02 -50.91
N ALA A 889 -22.72 3.89 -52.21
CA ALA A 889 -23.06 5.01 -53.09
C ALA A 889 -24.55 4.99 -53.44
N VAL A 890 -25.27 6.08 -53.19
CA VAL A 890 -26.68 6.22 -53.57
C VAL A 890 -26.74 6.52 -55.06
N LEU A 891 -27.26 5.59 -55.86
CA LEU A 891 -27.24 5.71 -57.32
C LEU A 891 -28.25 6.76 -57.81
N PRO A 892 -27.89 7.64 -58.76
CA PRO A 892 -28.85 8.46 -59.48
C PRO A 892 -29.84 7.61 -60.28
N LYS A 893 -31.08 8.12 -60.44
CA LYS A 893 -32.14 7.47 -61.20
C LYS A 893 -31.86 7.58 -62.70
N GLU A 894 -31.37 6.50 -63.33
CA GLU A 894 -31.05 6.51 -64.76
C GLU A 894 -32.30 6.67 -65.64
N THR A 895 -32.37 7.78 -66.38
CA THR A 895 -33.30 7.94 -67.49
C THR A 895 -32.76 7.17 -68.71
N SER A 896 -33.49 6.15 -69.13
CA SER A 896 -33.11 5.26 -70.24
C SER A 896 -33.10 5.94 -71.60
N GLU A 897 -32.04 5.73 -72.41
CA GLU A 897 -32.22 5.45 -73.85
C GLU A 897 -31.01 4.85 -74.58
N SER A 898 -31.32 4.13 -75.68
CA SER A 898 -30.45 3.75 -76.80
C SER A 898 -29.35 2.68 -76.61
N ASN A 899 -29.63 1.49 -77.16
CA ASN A 899 -28.69 0.38 -77.37
C ASN A 899 -27.53 0.74 -78.33
N GLN A 900 -26.34 0.14 -78.09
CA GLN A 900 -25.66 -0.64 -79.15
C GLN A 900 -24.55 -1.60 -78.65
N ARG A 901 -24.35 -2.70 -79.41
CA ARG A 901 -23.38 -3.82 -79.32
C ARG A 901 -23.15 -4.32 -80.78
N PRO A 902 -22.21 -5.23 -81.13
CA PRO A 902 -21.26 -6.02 -80.31
C PRO A 902 -19.81 -6.13 -80.86
N LYS A 903 -18.93 -6.82 -80.10
CA LYS A 903 -17.83 -7.79 -80.47
C LYS A 903 -16.64 -7.63 -79.49
N ARG A 904 -16.33 -8.57 -78.58
CA ARG A 904 -15.72 -9.93 -78.72
C ARG A 904 -14.30 -9.94 -79.30
N LEU A 905 -13.32 -10.35 -78.49
CA LEU A 905 -12.75 -11.71 -78.54
C LEU A 905 -12.14 -12.14 -77.18
N ASP A 906 -11.83 -13.43 -77.07
CA ASP A 906 -11.49 -14.24 -75.87
C ASP A 906 -10.08 -13.94 -75.28
N SER A 907 -9.57 -14.49 -74.17
CA SER A 907 -9.86 -15.70 -73.35
C SER A 907 -9.41 -15.50 -71.87
N GLY A 908 -9.59 -16.39 -70.88
CA GLY A 908 -10.24 -17.72 -70.83
C GLY A 908 -10.29 -18.33 -69.40
N ASP A 909 -11.05 -19.41 -69.25
CA ASP A 909 -11.12 -20.45 -68.19
C ASP A 909 -11.06 -20.13 -66.68
N SER A 910 -12.19 -20.37 -66.00
CA SER A 910 -12.32 -21.43 -64.98
C SER A 910 -13.81 -21.76 -64.73
N THR A 911 -14.12 -22.95 -64.22
CA THR A 911 -15.48 -23.54 -64.21
C THR A 911 -15.97 -23.93 -62.79
N ALA A 912 -17.22 -24.42 -62.72
CA ALA A 912 -17.99 -24.86 -61.54
C ALA A 912 -18.76 -23.74 -60.78
N TYR A 913 -19.98 -23.97 -60.27
CA TYR A 913 -21.02 -24.96 -60.59
C TYR A 913 -22.36 -24.38 -60.11
N SER A 914 -23.46 -24.59 -60.82
CA SER A 914 -24.78 -24.10 -60.41
C SER A 914 -25.57 -25.16 -59.67
N ASP A 915 -26.30 -24.79 -58.61
CA ASP A 915 -27.61 -25.43 -58.40
C ASP A 915 -28.63 -24.54 -57.67
N TYR A 916 -29.90 -24.90 -57.84
CA TYR A 916 -31.10 -24.15 -57.42
C TYR A 916 -31.51 -24.46 -55.97
N TYR A 917 -32.19 -23.50 -55.31
CA TYR A 917 -33.40 -23.80 -54.51
C TYR A 917 -34.35 -22.59 -54.43
N HIS A 918 -35.60 -22.76 -54.89
CA HIS A 918 -36.72 -21.89 -54.51
C HIS A 918 -37.19 -22.25 -53.09
N LEU A 919 -37.67 -21.26 -52.32
CA LEU A 919 -38.47 -21.54 -51.11
C LEU A 919 -39.97 -21.60 -51.45
N ASP A 920 -40.59 -22.71 -51.06
CA ASP A 920 -42.02 -22.99 -51.25
C ASP A 920 -42.90 -22.25 -50.23
N GLN A 921 -44.14 -21.95 -50.60
CA GLN A 921 -45.09 -21.08 -49.90
C GLN A 921 -45.66 -21.69 -48.60
N LYS A 922 -45.12 -22.82 -48.14
CA LYS A 922 -45.62 -23.64 -47.02
C LYS A 922 -44.93 -23.36 -45.68
N SER A 923 -43.88 -22.55 -45.63
CA SER A 923 -43.14 -22.26 -44.38
C SER A 923 -43.95 -21.40 -43.39
N MET A 924 -44.76 -20.45 -43.91
CA MET A 924 -45.52 -19.48 -43.09
C MET A 924 -46.53 -20.13 -42.13
N THR A 925 -47.15 -21.26 -42.49
CA THR A 925 -48.15 -21.92 -41.64
C THR A 925 -47.54 -22.58 -40.42
N GLY A 926 -46.35 -23.17 -40.54
CA GLY A 926 -45.63 -23.79 -39.42
C GLY A 926 -45.25 -22.78 -38.33
N ILE A 927 -44.83 -21.57 -38.73
CA ILE A 927 -44.45 -20.49 -37.79
C ILE A 927 -45.67 -20.02 -37.00
N VAL A 928 -46.81 -19.78 -37.66
CA VAL A 928 -48.05 -19.35 -37.00
C VAL A 928 -48.57 -20.42 -36.02
N VAL A 929 -48.54 -21.70 -36.40
CA VAL A 929 -48.92 -22.81 -35.50
C VAL A 929 -47.98 -22.90 -34.29
N GLY A 930 -46.67 -22.74 -34.49
CA GLY A 930 -45.68 -22.72 -33.40
C GLY A 930 -45.94 -21.61 -32.38
N VAL A 931 -46.25 -20.40 -32.84
CA VAL A 931 -46.59 -19.25 -31.97
C VAL A 931 -47.88 -19.52 -31.17
N CYS A 932 -48.92 -20.09 -31.80
CA CYS A 932 -50.15 -20.47 -31.10
C CYS A 932 -49.93 -21.55 -30.02
N ILE A 933 -49.06 -22.53 -30.27
CA ILE A 933 -48.68 -23.56 -29.29
C ILE A 933 -47.88 -22.93 -28.14
N ALA A 934 -46.94 -22.02 -28.42
CA ALA A 934 -46.19 -21.31 -27.38
C ALA A 934 -47.11 -20.49 -26.46
N LEU A 935 -48.03 -19.71 -27.04
CA LEU A 935 -48.97 -18.87 -26.28
C LEU A 935 -49.95 -19.70 -25.43
N THR A 936 -50.43 -20.84 -25.94
CA THR A 936 -51.30 -21.74 -25.17
C THR A 936 -50.56 -22.44 -24.03
N CYS A 937 -49.30 -22.86 -24.23
CA CYS A 937 -48.44 -23.37 -23.16
C CYS A 937 -48.19 -22.32 -22.05
N ILE A 938 -47.95 -21.05 -22.42
CA ILE A 938 -47.79 -19.95 -21.44
C ILE A 938 -49.08 -19.75 -20.61
N LEU A 939 -50.25 -19.75 -21.27
CA LEU A 939 -51.55 -19.68 -20.59
C LEU A 939 -51.78 -20.84 -19.62
N ILE A 940 -51.42 -22.07 -20.01
CA ILE A 940 -51.50 -23.25 -19.15
C ILE A 940 -50.57 -23.12 -17.94
N CYS A 941 -49.33 -22.65 -18.12
CA CYS A 941 -48.42 -22.39 -17.00
C CYS A 941 -48.95 -21.33 -16.03
N ILE A 942 -49.55 -20.24 -16.53
CA ILE A 942 -50.19 -19.21 -15.70
C ILE A 942 -51.37 -19.80 -14.91
N LEU A 943 -52.21 -20.62 -15.55
CA LEU A 943 -53.33 -21.31 -14.86
C LEU A 943 -52.84 -22.30 -13.79
N ILE A 944 -51.74 -23.03 -14.03
CA ILE A 944 -51.12 -23.93 -13.04
C ILE A 944 -50.57 -23.15 -11.85
N LEU A 945 -49.97 -21.97 -12.07
CA LEU A 945 -49.49 -21.09 -11.00
C LEU A 945 -50.65 -20.51 -10.17
N ILE A 946 -51.75 -20.10 -10.82
CA ILE A 946 -52.98 -19.64 -10.14
C ILE A 946 -53.66 -20.79 -9.36
N TYR A 947 -53.64 -22.01 -9.88
CA TYR A 947 -54.16 -23.18 -9.18
C TYR A 947 -53.29 -23.53 -7.95
N ARG A 948 -51.96 -23.51 -8.09
CA ARG A 948 -51.01 -23.73 -6.98
C ARG A 948 -51.10 -22.63 -5.91
N SER A 949 -51.35 -21.37 -6.27
CA SER A 949 -51.52 -20.29 -5.29
C SER A 949 -52.85 -20.38 -4.52
N LYS A 950 -53.93 -20.87 -5.16
CA LYS A 950 -55.17 -21.24 -4.45
C LYS A 950 -54.99 -22.46 -3.55
N ALA A 951 -54.31 -23.51 -4.01
CA ALA A 951 -54.07 -24.72 -3.22
C ALA A 951 -53.30 -24.45 -1.91
N ARG A 952 -52.31 -23.54 -1.94
CA ARG A 952 -51.56 -23.12 -0.73
C ARG A 952 -52.40 -22.42 0.34
N LYS A 953 -53.61 -21.95 0.04
CA LYS A 953 -54.52 -21.33 1.02
C LYS A 953 -55.44 -22.32 1.75
N ALA A 954 -55.35 -23.62 1.46
CA ALA A 954 -56.19 -24.67 2.06
C ALA A 954 -55.49 -25.53 3.13
N SER A 955 -54.23 -25.24 3.48
CA SER A 955 -53.40 -26.09 4.34
C SER A 955 -52.56 -25.29 5.35
N ALA A 956 -53.19 -24.86 6.44
CA ALA A 956 -52.51 -24.44 7.67
C ALA A 956 -53.35 -24.90 8.88
N PRO A 957 -52.77 -25.56 9.90
CA PRO A 957 -53.50 -26.08 11.05
C PRO A 957 -53.91 -24.98 12.04
N LYS A 958 -54.97 -25.23 12.82
CA LYS A 958 -55.41 -24.35 13.90
C LYS A 958 -54.49 -24.49 15.12
N ALA A 959 -54.10 -23.36 15.72
CA ALA A 959 -53.58 -23.27 17.09
C ALA A 959 -54.64 -22.64 18.01
N VAL A 960 -54.55 -22.91 19.31
CA VAL A 960 -55.62 -22.66 20.30
C VAL A 960 -55.49 -21.29 20.97
N GLN A 961 -56.63 -20.64 21.26
CA GLN A 961 -56.71 -19.40 22.03
C GLN A 961 -56.73 -19.68 23.55
N GLN A 962 -56.01 -18.85 24.31
CA GLN A 962 -56.41 -18.48 25.68
C GLN A 962 -56.35 -16.95 25.81
N SER A 963 -57.42 -16.35 26.33
CA SER A 963 -57.52 -14.96 26.81
C SER A 963 -57.04 -14.90 28.27
N THR A 964 -56.43 -13.83 28.78
CA THR A 964 -57.00 -12.51 29.18
C THR A 964 -55.83 -11.62 29.71
N ASP A 965 -55.88 -10.29 29.85
CA ASP A 965 -56.89 -9.27 29.50
C ASP A 965 -56.30 -7.85 29.36
N GLN A 966 -56.94 -7.04 28.52
CA GLN A 966 -57.14 -5.57 28.48
C GLN A 966 -56.04 -4.48 28.71
N LEU A 967 -56.38 -3.32 28.12
CA LEU A 967 -55.91 -1.92 28.30
C LEU A 967 -54.54 -1.51 27.71
N SER A 968 -54.40 -0.35 27.04
CA SER A 968 -55.40 0.52 26.38
C SER A 968 -54.74 1.65 25.54
N HIS A 969 -55.13 1.79 24.27
CA HIS A 969 -55.01 2.99 23.39
C HIS A 969 -53.58 3.59 23.16
N THR A 970 -53.26 4.31 22.07
CA THR A 970 -54.07 4.82 20.94
C THR A 970 -53.24 4.79 19.63
N SER A 971 -53.90 4.79 18.47
CA SER A 971 -53.25 4.71 17.14
C SER A 971 -53.65 5.83 16.18
N ILE A 972 -52.71 6.36 15.39
CA ILE A 972 -52.85 7.06 14.10
C ILE A 972 -51.47 6.88 13.41
N SER A 973 -51.25 6.18 12.27
CA SER A 973 -51.91 6.09 10.95
C SER A 973 -51.45 7.18 9.96
N LEU A 974 -50.44 6.84 9.13
CA LEU A 974 -49.99 7.60 7.96
C LEU A 974 -50.84 7.28 6.72
N PRO A 975 -51.12 8.27 5.84
CA PRO A 975 -51.49 8.03 4.44
C PRO A 975 -50.27 8.09 3.49
N SER A 976 -50.41 7.50 2.31
CA SER A 976 -49.42 7.47 1.21
C SER A 976 -49.73 8.54 0.13
N PRO A 977 -48.88 8.76 -0.90
CA PRO A 977 -48.77 10.04 -1.62
C PRO A 977 -49.60 10.14 -2.92
N ASN A 978 -49.59 11.33 -3.54
CA ASN A 978 -49.42 11.50 -5.00
C ASN A 978 -48.96 12.93 -5.41
N GLU A 979 -48.16 12.97 -6.49
CA GLU A 979 -48.07 13.97 -7.60
C GLU A 979 -48.27 15.49 -7.36
N VAL A 980 -47.33 16.32 -7.87
CA VAL A 980 -47.48 17.11 -9.12
C VAL A 980 -46.20 17.93 -9.42
N GLU A 981 -46.03 18.32 -10.69
CA GLU A 981 -44.85 18.89 -11.36
C GLU A 981 -44.64 20.44 -11.25
N LYS A 982 -43.47 20.91 -11.74
CA LYS A 982 -43.12 22.25 -12.27
C LYS A 982 -42.95 23.45 -11.31
N ASN A 983 -41.73 24.01 -11.29
CA ASN A 983 -41.37 25.04 -12.30
C ASN A 983 -39.84 25.19 -12.46
N ILE A 984 -39.40 26.07 -13.38
CA ILE A 984 -38.04 26.14 -13.96
C ILE A 984 -37.29 27.41 -13.52
N GLU A 985 -35.95 27.39 -13.66
CA GLU A 985 -35.08 28.48 -14.17
C GLU A 985 -33.99 29.04 -13.22
N GLY A 986 -32.76 29.20 -13.74
CA GLY A 986 -31.81 30.19 -13.22
C GLY A 986 -30.34 29.78 -12.93
N ILE A 987 -29.46 30.01 -13.91
CA ILE A 987 -28.03 30.39 -13.76
C ILE A 987 -27.03 29.29 -13.30
N ALA A 988 -25.80 29.40 -13.80
CA ALA A 988 -24.66 28.52 -13.52
C ALA A 988 -23.39 29.35 -13.23
N GLU A 989 -22.38 28.74 -12.59
CA GLU A 989 -20.97 29.06 -12.86
C GLU A 989 -20.04 27.90 -12.41
N ASN A 990 -18.73 28.03 -12.69
CA ASN A 990 -17.77 26.92 -12.72
C ASN A 990 -16.97 26.76 -11.41
N GLU A 991 -16.34 25.59 -11.22
CA GLU A 991 -14.94 25.54 -10.76
C GLU A 991 -14.23 24.23 -11.15
N GLU A 992 -12.97 24.33 -11.58
CA GLU A 992 -12.06 23.20 -11.85
C GLU A 992 -10.91 23.21 -10.83
N SER A 993 -10.57 22.05 -10.26
CA SER A 993 -9.25 21.81 -9.65
C SER A 993 -8.91 20.31 -9.68
N LEU A 994 -8.02 19.87 -10.57
CA LEU A 994 -6.56 19.72 -10.38
C LEU A 994 -6.14 18.40 -9.70
N LEU A 995 -5.58 17.49 -10.51
CA LEU A 995 -4.90 16.27 -10.07
C LEU A 995 -3.37 16.49 -9.99
N PRO A 996 -2.68 15.99 -8.95
CA PRO A 996 -1.22 16.02 -8.89
C PRO A 996 -0.57 14.88 -9.70
N MET A 997 0.52 15.18 -10.40
CA MET A 997 1.41 14.16 -10.99
C MET A 997 2.32 13.54 -9.92
N ILE A 998 2.59 12.24 -10.02
CA ILE A 998 3.60 11.54 -9.19
C ILE A 998 4.69 10.94 -10.09
N VAL A 999 5.92 10.93 -9.57
CA VAL A 999 7.15 10.56 -10.27
C VAL A 999 7.30 9.04 -10.38
N GLY A 1000 7.72 8.55 -11.55
CA GLY A 1000 7.96 7.12 -11.80
C GLY A 1000 9.27 6.61 -11.19
N ASN A 1001 9.31 5.31 -10.87
CA ASN A 1001 10.51 4.59 -10.41
C ASN A 1001 10.70 3.26 -11.18
N SER A 1002 11.89 2.68 -11.08
CA SER A 1002 12.40 1.65 -11.99
C SER A 1002 11.94 0.22 -11.70
N PHE A 1003 11.70 -0.56 -12.77
CA PHE A 1003 11.56 -2.02 -12.73
C PHE A 1003 12.91 -2.73 -12.80
N ILE A 1004 12.94 -3.96 -12.26
CA ILE A 1004 13.96 -4.98 -12.52
C ILE A 1004 13.23 -6.21 -13.05
N ASP A 1005 13.65 -6.74 -14.20
CA ASP A 1005 13.07 -7.93 -14.83
C ASP A 1005 13.92 -9.20 -14.56
N ALA A 1006 13.25 -10.36 -14.56
CA ALA A 1006 13.84 -11.68 -14.45
C ALA A 1006 13.31 -12.68 -15.50
N LYS A 1007 13.21 -12.24 -16.76
CA LYS A 1007 13.14 -13.04 -18.01
C LYS A 1007 11.81 -13.74 -18.34
N GLY A 1008 11.25 -13.33 -19.48
CA GLY A 1008 11.22 -14.26 -20.62
C GLY A 1008 9.88 -14.56 -21.30
N GLY A 1009 9.31 -13.59 -22.01
CA GLY A 1009 8.19 -13.78 -22.95
C GLY A 1009 8.03 -12.55 -23.84
N SER A 1010 7.69 -12.72 -25.13
CA SER A 1010 7.83 -11.67 -26.15
C SER A 1010 6.53 -11.02 -26.63
N ASP A 1011 6.64 -9.74 -26.94
CA ASP A 1011 5.84 -8.93 -27.88
C ASP A 1011 4.34 -8.66 -27.59
N LEU A 1012 4.08 -7.47 -27.05
CA LEU A 1012 2.93 -6.65 -27.46
C LEU A 1012 3.27 -5.15 -27.32
N ILE A 1013 3.36 -4.43 -28.45
CA ILE A 1013 3.75 -3.01 -28.49
C ILE A 1013 2.50 -2.12 -28.45
N ILE A 1014 2.44 -1.21 -27.47
CA ILE A 1014 1.43 -0.16 -27.38
C ILE A 1014 1.90 1.08 -28.16
N ASN A 1015 1.14 1.49 -29.18
CA ASN A 1015 1.40 2.74 -29.93
C ASN A 1015 0.46 3.86 -29.48
N SER A 1016 0.96 4.77 -28.64
CA SER A 1016 0.30 6.05 -28.32
C SER A 1016 0.71 7.15 -29.31
N TYR A 1017 -0.24 7.70 -30.08
CA TYR A 1017 0.05 8.76 -31.05
C TYR A 1017 -0.09 10.17 -30.46
N GLY A 1018 1.03 10.91 -30.43
CA GLY A 1018 1.08 12.38 -30.25
C GLY A 1018 1.21 13.14 -31.59
N PRO A 1019 0.97 14.46 -31.61
CA PRO A 1019 0.72 15.21 -32.84
C PRO A 1019 1.97 15.51 -33.70
N VAL A 1020 1.75 15.63 -35.01
CA VAL A 1020 2.78 15.94 -36.02
C VAL A 1020 2.69 17.41 -36.46
N THR A 1021 3.73 18.20 -36.16
CA THR A 1021 3.94 19.52 -36.80
C THR A 1021 4.73 19.37 -38.10
N LYS A 1022 4.26 20.01 -39.18
CA LYS A 1022 4.88 19.94 -40.53
C LYS A 1022 5.85 21.09 -40.77
N THR A 1023 7.06 20.78 -41.26
CA THR A 1023 7.80 21.64 -42.19
C THR A 1023 8.45 20.80 -43.31
N ASN A 1024 8.32 21.27 -44.55
CA ASN A 1024 9.16 20.96 -45.72
C ASN A 1024 9.42 19.47 -46.11
N GLY A 1025 8.34 18.73 -46.35
CA GLY A 1025 8.13 18.19 -47.71
C GLY A 1025 9.08 17.15 -48.30
N LYS A 1026 9.44 16.07 -47.58
CA LYS A 1026 9.71 14.72 -48.14
C LYS A 1026 9.73 13.67 -47.03
N LYS A 1027 9.02 12.55 -47.21
CA LYS A 1027 9.09 11.38 -46.30
C LYS A 1027 10.03 10.32 -46.88
N ARG A 1028 11.00 9.84 -46.09
CA ARG A 1028 11.73 8.59 -46.33
C ARG A 1028 12.23 8.05 -44.98
N TRP A 1029 12.08 6.75 -44.74
CA TRP A 1029 12.57 6.07 -43.54
C TRP A 1029 13.75 5.17 -43.93
N LEU A 1030 14.85 5.22 -43.17
CA LEU A 1030 16.03 4.34 -43.31
C LEU A 1030 16.81 4.29 -41.98
N PHE A 1031 16.99 3.08 -41.46
CA PHE A 1031 18.03 2.65 -40.50
C PHE A 1031 18.49 1.27 -41.03
N PHE A 1032 19.78 0.92 -41.17
CA PHE A 1032 20.92 1.01 -40.24
C PHE A 1032 22.28 1.20 -40.99
N GLN A 1033 23.40 1.26 -40.24
CA GLN A 1033 24.84 1.23 -40.66
C GLN A 1033 25.36 2.50 -41.39
N ASP A 1034 26.62 2.97 -41.26
CA ASP A 1034 27.74 2.85 -40.28
C ASP A 1034 28.60 4.18 -40.47
N ALA A 1035 29.81 4.50 -39.97
CA ALA A 1035 30.87 3.75 -39.28
C ALA A 1035 31.83 4.61 -38.41
N LYS A 1036 32.28 3.98 -37.33
CA LYS A 1036 33.58 4.09 -36.59
C LYS A 1036 34.61 5.19 -37.00
N LYS A 1037 35.00 6.03 -36.02
CA LYS A 1037 36.38 6.34 -35.50
C LYS A 1037 36.42 7.72 -34.79
N ALA A 1038 36.80 7.82 -33.51
CA ALA A 1038 38.17 7.91 -32.93
C ALA A 1038 38.87 9.28 -33.18
N LYS A 1039 39.61 9.90 -32.24
CA LYS A 1039 40.28 9.41 -31.02
C LYS A 1039 40.09 10.32 -29.78
N THR A 1040 40.40 9.79 -28.59
CA THR A 1040 41.27 10.46 -27.60
C THR A 1040 42.11 9.35 -26.90
N GLU A 1041 43.32 9.64 -26.41
CA GLU A 1041 44.27 8.62 -25.96
C GLU A 1041 44.61 8.66 -24.45
N GLU A 1042 44.86 7.46 -23.92
CA GLU A 1042 45.31 7.14 -22.55
C GLU A 1042 46.83 7.35 -22.40
N PRO A 1043 47.40 7.49 -21.19
CA PRO A 1043 47.81 6.29 -20.43
C PRO A 1043 47.68 6.44 -18.89
N GLN A 1044 47.87 5.47 -17.97
CA GLN A 1044 47.92 3.99 -17.82
C GLN A 1044 48.16 3.77 -16.29
N ARG A 1045 48.03 2.66 -15.55
CA ARG A 1045 47.59 1.24 -15.61
C ARG A 1045 47.42 0.81 -14.10
N ARG A 1046 47.18 -0.40 -13.58
CA ARG A 1046 47.09 -1.85 -13.94
C ARG A 1046 46.25 -2.50 -12.79
N PHE A 1047 46.00 -3.81 -12.59
CA PHE A 1047 46.37 -5.09 -13.21
C PHE A 1047 45.11 -6.02 -13.16
N VAL A 1048 45.12 -7.12 -13.93
CA VAL A 1048 43.97 -8.04 -14.11
C VAL A 1048 44.48 -9.48 -14.26
N CYS A 1049 43.71 -10.49 -13.82
CA CYS A 1049 43.58 -11.78 -14.53
C CYS A 1049 42.34 -12.59 -14.09
N LEU A 1050 41.85 -13.42 -15.01
CA LEU A 1050 40.71 -14.36 -14.91
C LEU A 1050 41.18 -15.76 -15.32
N TYR A 1051 40.39 -16.82 -15.12
CA TYR A 1051 40.48 -18.04 -15.94
C TYR A 1051 39.13 -18.78 -16.08
N GLN A 1052 39.03 -19.67 -17.08
CA GLN A 1052 37.83 -20.42 -17.50
C GLN A 1052 38.17 -21.91 -17.83
N PRO A 1053 37.18 -22.81 -18.09
CA PRO A 1053 37.33 -24.27 -17.88
C PRO A 1053 37.76 -25.13 -19.10
N GLY A 1054 38.11 -26.40 -18.83
CA GLY A 1054 38.39 -27.49 -19.79
C GLY A 1054 38.30 -28.91 -19.13
N PRO A 1055 38.30 -30.04 -19.89
CA PRO A 1055 37.53 -31.23 -19.45
C PRO A 1055 38.24 -32.62 -19.35
N ALA A 1056 37.68 -33.45 -18.45
CA ALA A 1056 37.41 -34.91 -18.54
C ALA A 1056 38.51 -36.03 -18.36
N VAL A 1057 38.00 -37.21 -17.93
CA VAL A 1057 38.50 -38.61 -18.06
C VAL A 1057 39.32 -39.28 -16.92
N LEU A 1058 38.63 -40.22 -16.21
CA LEU A 1058 39.05 -41.49 -15.56
C LEU A 1058 39.93 -41.60 -14.28
N LEU A 1059 39.53 -42.60 -13.46
CA LEU A 1059 40.27 -43.43 -12.47
C LEU A 1059 40.81 -42.79 -11.16
N GLY A 1060 40.47 -43.40 -10.01
CA GLY A 1060 41.07 -43.11 -8.69
C GLY A 1060 40.25 -43.70 -7.52
N ARG A 1061 40.75 -44.75 -6.85
CA ARG A 1061 40.00 -45.60 -5.90
C ARG A 1061 40.34 -45.28 -4.42
N ALA A 1062 39.35 -45.50 -3.54
CA ALA A 1062 39.46 -45.74 -2.07
C ALA A 1062 39.80 -44.56 -1.12
N GLY A 1063 39.36 -44.67 0.14
CA GLY A 1063 39.81 -43.80 1.25
C GLY A 1063 38.75 -43.29 2.24
N SER A 1064 38.04 -44.17 2.94
CA SER A 1064 37.35 -43.85 4.22
C SER A 1064 38.00 -44.67 5.36
N PRO A 1065 37.67 -44.49 6.66
CA PRO A 1065 36.87 -43.46 7.34
C PRO A 1065 37.66 -42.75 8.49
N GLY A 1066 37.01 -41.97 9.38
CA GLY A 1066 37.67 -41.54 10.64
C GLY A 1066 37.01 -40.40 11.44
N CYS A 1067 36.11 -40.74 12.37
CA CYS A 1067 35.82 -39.92 13.57
C CYS A 1067 36.89 -40.21 14.65
N PRO A 1068 37.13 -39.35 15.69
CA PRO A 1068 36.08 -38.82 16.58
C PRO A 1068 36.27 -37.40 17.19
N GLN A 1069 35.28 -37.04 18.02
CA GLN A 1069 35.27 -36.00 19.06
C GLN A 1069 36.11 -36.39 20.32
N PRO A 1070 36.02 -35.71 21.49
CA PRO A 1070 36.22 -34.26 21.79
C PRO A 1070 37.15 -34.03 23.01
N SER A 1071 37.55 -32.77 23.29
CA SER A 1071 37.72 -32.27 24.68
C SER A 1071 38.00 -30.75 24.79
N PHE A 1072 37.52 -30.15 25.89
CA PHE A 1072 37.93 -28.86 26.48
C PHE A 1072 39.31 -29.00 27.22
N PRO A 1073 39.97 -27.95 27.77
CA PRO A 1073 39.52 -26.56 28.02
C PRO A 1073 40.52 -25.41 27.65
N GLU A 1074 40.12 -24.18 28.00
CA GLU A 1074 40.96 -23.00 28.34
C GLU A 1074 42.08 -23.33 29.38
N PRO A 1075 43.14 -22.51 29.66
CA PRO A 1075 43.05 -21.03 29.83
C PRO A 1075 44.32 -20.12 29.70
N PHE A 1076 44.11 -18.81 29.99
CA PHE A 1076 45.04 -17.78 30.52
C PHE A 1076 46.27 -17.24 29.72
N GLY A 1077 46.61 -15.97 30.01
CA GLY A 1077 47.80 -15.23 29.54
C GLY A 1077 47.50 -14.27 28.36
N ALA A 1078 47.47 -12.93 28.47
CA ALA A 1078 48.39 -11.95 29.05
C ALA A 1078 49.80 -11.95 28.41
N ALA A 1079 50.48 -10.83 28.16
CA ALA A 1079 50.11 -9.41 28.02
C ALA A 1079 51.38 -8.64 27.57
N ALA A 1080 51.23 -7.54 26.81
CA ALA A 1080 52.27 -6.51 26.62
C ALA A 1080 53.59 -6.99 25.92
N ASP A 1081 54.55 -6.14 25.51
CA ASP A 1081 54.58 -4.67 25.43
C ASP A 1081 55.61 -4.19 24.39
N THR A 1082 55.54 -2.91 23.97
CA THR A 1082 56.66 -2.09 23.41
C THR A 1082 57.36 -2.56 22.09
N GLU A 1083 58.11 -1.77 21.31
CA GLU A 1083 58.44 -0.33 21.34
C GLU A 1083 58.91 0.20 19.96
N HIS A 1084 58.79 1.52 19.70
CA HIS A 1084 59.92 2.47 19.52
C HIS A 1084 59.46 3.85 19.01
N SER A 1085 60.32 4.88 19.19
CA SER A 1085 60.00 6.30 19.03
C SER A 1085 61.13 7.14 18.40
N ALA A 1086 60.82 8.27 17.73
CA ALA A 1086 61.75 9.41 17.57
C ALA A 1086 61.05 10.72 17.10
N ASN A 1087 61.27 11.82 17.85
CA ASN A 1087 61.86 13.13 17.47
C ASN A 1087 61.59 13.78 16.07
N SER A 1088 61.57 15.12 15.86
CA SER A 1088 61.53 16.32 16.74
C SER A 1088 61.46 17.63 15.88
N GLU A 1089 61.10 18.78 16.50
CA GLU A 1089 61.29 20.18 16.03
C GLU A 1089 60.54 20.68 14.75
N GLY A 1090 60.17 21.96 14.58
CA GLY A 1090 60.22 23.10 15.53
C GLY A 1090 59.76 24.46 14.93
N SER A 1091 59.08 25.28 15.75
CA SER A 1091 58.57 26.68 15.50
C SER A 1091 57.72 26.85 14.20
N HIS A 1092 57.10 27.98 13.81
CA HIS A 1092 56.89 29.38 14.27
C HIS A 1092 55.37 29.70 14.15
N GLU A 1093 54.70 30.71 14.76
CA GLU A 1093 55.11 31.85 15.63
C GLU A 1093 53.95 32.36 16.57
N THR A 1094 53.84 33.68 16.75
CA THR A 1094 53.09 34.53 17.70
C THR A 1094 51.76 35.12 17.18
N GLY A 1095 50.87 35.76 17.96
CA GLY A 1095 50.85 36.11 19.40
C GLY A 1095 49.72 37.15 19.68
N ASP A 1096 49.52 37.72 20.88
CA ASP A 1096 50.25 37.52 22.15
C ASP A 1096 49.41 37.95 23.40
N SER A 1097 49.77 37.37 24.56
CA SER A 1097 49.67 37.83 25.98
C SER A 1097 48.37 38.45 26.59
N GLY A 1098 48.18 38.47 27.93
CA GLY A 1098 49.15 38.22 29.02
C GLY A 1098 48.63 37.60 30.33
N ARG A 1099 49.37 37.84 31.43
CA ARG A 1099 49.59 36.90 32.57
C ARG A 1099 49.55 37.60 33.94
N PHE A 1100 49.79 36.83 35.02
CA PHE A 1100 50.09 37.23 36.43
C PHE A 1100 48.86 37.58 37.31
N SER A 1101 48.84 37.35 38.65
CA SER A 1101 49.70 36.53 39.55
C SER A 1101 49.14 36.42 41.00
N HIS A 1102 49.51 35.35 41.72
CA HIS A 1102 49.77 35.22 43.18
C HIS A 1102 48.78 35.73 44.27
N GLU A 1103 48.62 34.90 45.32
CA GLU A 1103 48.51 35.23 46.78
C GLU A 1103 47.36 36.14 47.31
N SER A 1104 46.94 36.10 48.58
CA SER A 1104 46.91 35.07 49.65
C SER A 1104 46.06 35.61 50.85
N ASN A 1105 45.88 34.80 51.91
CA ASN A 1105 45.35 35.17 53.25
C ASN A 1105 43.83 35.53 53.32
N ASP A 1106 42.97 35.01 54.20
CA ASP A 1106 42.94 34.82 55.69
C ASP A 1106 42.11 35.93 56.39
N GLU A 1107 41.36 35.72 57.49
CA GLU A 1107 41.24 34.56 58.40
C GLU A 1107 39.92 34.60 59.25
N ILE A 1108 39.52 33.42 59.81
CA ILE A 1108 38.86 33.23 61.15
C ILE A 1108 37.43 33.79 61.42
N HIS A 1109 36.50 33.12 62.14
CA HIS A 1109 36.49 31.92 63.03
C HIS A 1109 35.20 31.08 62.78
N LEU A 1110 34.67 30.09 63.56
CA LEU A 1110 34.93 29.53 64.91
C LEU A 1110 34.62 27.99 64.93
N SER A 1111 34.07 27.43 66.02
CA SER A 1111 33.79 25.99 66.32
C SER A 1111 32.85 25.91 67.58
N PRO A 1112 32.51 24.77 68.27
CA PRO A 1112 32.91 23.34 68.13
C PRO A 1112 31.82 22.21 68.33
N VAL A 1113 31.97 21.06 67.62
CA VAL A 1113 32.33 19.65 68.06
C VAL A 1113 31.82 19.10 69.44
N PRO A 1114 31.54 17.78 69.73
CA PRO A 1114 31.93 16.49 69.07
C PRO A 1114 30.92 15.27 68.95
N GLY A 1115 31.28 14.24 68.16
CA GLY A 1115 31.51 12.86 68.69
C GLY A 1115 30.67 11.61 68.27
N GLY A 1116 31.33 10.50 67.84
CA GLY A 1116 30.86 9.10 68.07
C GLY A 1116 30.80 8.08 66.89
N THR A 1117 31.40 6.88 67.05
CA THR A 1117 31.32 5.63 66.22
C THR A 1117 31.79 4.39 67.04
N PRO A 1118 31.77 3.12 66.57
CA PRO A 1118 30.80 2.34 65.77
C PRO A 1118 30.22 1.08 66.52
N PRO A 1119 29.10 0.45 66.08
CA PRO A 1119 29.13 -0.87 65.37
C PRO A 1119 27.94 -1.07 64.38
N GLY A 1120 27.64 -2.22 63.73
CA GLY A 1120 28.34 -3.50 63.50
C GLY A 1120 27.44 -4.76 63.36
N SER A 1121 27.91 -5.82 62.66
CA SER A 1121 27.36 -7.20 62.53
C SER A 1121 26.13 -7.50 61.62
N SER A 1122 25.95 -8.78 61.24
CA SER A 1122 24.91 -9.37 60.36
C SER A 1122 24.43 -10.75 60.91
N PRO A 1123 23.29 -11.29 60.44
CA PRO A 1123 23.29 -12.40 59.45
C PRO A 1123 22.13 -12.29 58.39
N LEU A 1124 22.10 -12.90 57.19
CA LEU A 1124 22.45 -14.24 56.65
C LEU A 1124 21.35 -15.33 56.80
N ALA A 1125 20.58 -15.62 55.72
CA ALA A 1125 20.37 -16.98 55.14
C ALA A 1125 19.10 -17.15 54.24
N SER A 1126 19.29 -17.39 52.93
CA SER A 1126 18.34 -18.03 51.97
C SER A 1126 16.99 -17.30 51.69
N ARG A 1127 16.24 -17.57 50.61
CA ARG A 1127 16.25 -18.69 49.64
C ARG A 1127 15.58 -18.27 48.30
N ASP A 1128 15.93 -18.96 47.21
CA ASP A 1128 15.26 -19.07 45.89
C ASP A 1128 14.65 -17.78 45.26
#